data_AF-K0RCG6-F1
#
_entry.id   AF-K0RCG6-F1
#
_cell.length_a   1.000
_cell.length_b   1.000
_cell.length_c   1.000
_cell.angle_alpha   90.00
_cell.angle_beta   90.00
_cell.angle_gamma   90.00
#
_symmetry.space_group_name_H-M   'P 1'
#
loop_
_entity.id
_entity.type
_entity.pdbx_description
1 polymer ?
#
loop_
_entity_poly.entity_id
_entity_poly.type
_entity_poly.pdbx_seq_one_letter_code
_entity_poly.pdbx_strand_id
1 'polypeptide(L)'
;MKLIHAASALLTLGASAVDFGSRNGGLFGKQDAKMPMGKSGKCDEPRPPLRYFNRIATFPVCSQIDINCDTDEETVAEIVVATEDGMTLVYSDAEQENIGIVDITVPSNPEPLGVISLAGEPTSVAMIPGSNHAAVAINTSSDYVNTSGELVIVDIDEQVVLHSFELGGQPDSVAVSPDGKYIVIAIENERDEELGDGEPPQMPAGFVVIFDNKWKKTEVSLLGLDILFPEDPEPEYVSINEENIAVVTLQENNAIVIIDLKKGEVIDSTAGGSVDLVDIDTEEEGVINQTSMLNDVAHEPDGVTWMGNEYFATANEGDLFGGSRSFSIYKCVRGSEIEEVYNSGNLLEKITASIGHYPEERSGNKGNEPENVAYDPEHKLLFVNSERSSVTLVFDVLNPEEPIYRQVLPSTVGPEGAYYIKGRGLLAVAGEKDDRGDKIRSAITIHHYGDMYPNYPTVQSLIPDHAAPIPFGALSGLSASYIDGSSILYSVEDSFYKKSRIFAIDSATSPPTVVDAIRIMDTGNVLASVECSETRIVDDIDNDFSCDDLQALINDDKTVNLDLEGIVAVDDGFWVVHEGRGTIDEEKRPIESINLLIHVNYVGVIKRVATLPAEVNEMQLRFGFEGVASYEDYIVVAHQRAWGDEDHPRISFYNPMMDAWSHVFYPLDSPESQNGGWVGIGDIHHAGEGEFIVLERDNQGGPDAAIKKIYSFTITDPESGIGSVVDKTLVRDILEDVSSKIGALTFEKVEGLTISHGNVWISTDNDGADDNSGETQLQNLGDLWE
;
A
#
# COMPACT_ATOMS: atom_id res chain seq x y z
N MET A 1 44.52 43.81 42.64
CA MET A 1 44.34 45.07 43.41
C MET A 1 42.97 45.64 43.04
N LYS A 2 41.98 45.55 43.94
CA LYS A 2 40.62 46.20 44.01
C LYS A 2 39.67 46.03 42.78
N LEU A 3 38.52 45.32 42.88
CA LEU A 3 37.16 45.72 43.37
C LEU A 3 36.63 46.98 42.62
N ILE A 4 35.43 47.08 41.99
CA ILE A 4 34.05 46.65 42.35
C ILE A 4 33.01 47.03 41.24
N HIS A 5 31.93 46.21 41.13
CA HIS A 5 30.50 46.46 40.74
C HIS A 5 29.98 46.71 39.28
N ALA A 6 29.25 45.69 38.79
CA ALA A 6 27.83 45.61 38.34
C ALA A 6 27.10 46.79 37.67
N ALA A 7 26.44 46.57 36.52
CA ALA A 7 25.00 46.21 36.43
C ALA A 7 24.39 46.31 35.01
N SER A 8 23.49 45.35 34.73
CA SER A 8 22.31 45.34 33.83
C SER A 8 22.46 45.31 32.31
N ALA A 9 22.02 44.18 31.76
CA ALA A 9 21.71 43.96 30.35
C ALA A 9 20.21 44.20 30.08
N LEU A 10 19.92 44.95 29.02
CA LEU A 10 18.67 44.92 28.26
C LEU A 10 19.10 45.11 26.79
N LEU A 11 18.90 44.12 25.93
CA LEU A 11 19.05 44.29 24.48
C LEU A 11 17.75 43.85 23.80
N THR A 12 17.07 44.84 23.25
CA THR A 12 16.01 44.74 22.27
C THR A 12 16.58 44.21 20.95
N LEU A 13 15.96 43.16 20.40
CA LEU A 13 16.21 42.68 19.04
C LEU A 13 15.47 43.58 18.05
N GLY A 14 16.25 44.28 17.22
CA GLY A 14 15.77 45.01 16.05
C GLY A 14 15.96 44.16 14.79
N ALA A 15 14.91 44.10 13.98
CA ALA A 15 14.88 43.48 12.66
C ALA A 15 15.89 44.09 11.69
N SER A 16 16.44 43.27 10.79
CA SER A 16 16.82 43.73 9.45
C SER A 16 16.70 42.58 8.45
N ALA A 17 15.94 42.87 7.40
CA ALA A 17 15.73 42.04 6.22
C ALA A 17 17.05 41.75 5.51
N VAL A 18 17.15 40.57 4.88
CA VAL A 18 18.22 40.25 3.92
C VAL A 18 17.61 39.96 2.56
N ASP A 19 18.10 40.75 1.62
CA ASP A 19 17.82 40.87 0.20
C ASP A 19 18.36 39.66 -0.57
N PHE A 20 17.51 38.97 -1.36
CA PHE A 20 17.94 37.88 -2.24
C PHE A 20 18.39 38.43 -3.60
N GLY A 21 19.70 38.68 -3.71
CA GLY A 21 20.35 39.07 -4.95
C GLY A 21 21.47 38.12 -5.34
N SER A 22 21.21 37.31 -6.38
CA SER A 22 22.14 36.76 -7.38
C SER A 22 23.64 36.74 -7.00
N ARG A 23 24.18 35.54 -6.75
CA ARG A 23 25.60 35.23 -6.96
C ARG A 23 25.77 33.89 -7.71
N ASN A 24 25.92 34.01 -9.02
CA ASN A 24 26.71 33.06 -9.80
C ASN A 24 28.13 32.99 -9.22
N GLY A 25 28.58 31.78 -8.85
CA GLY A 25 29.95 31.59 -8.37
C GLY A 25 30.24 30.27 -7.69
N GLY A 26 30.08 29.15 -8.42
CA GLY A 26 30.91 27.95 -8.32
C GLY A 26 30.98 27.21 -6.97
N LEU A 27 30.19 26.14 -6.86
CA LEU A 27 30.49 24.94 -6.05
C LEU A 27 29.59 23.76 -6.49
N PHE A 28 29.57 23.46 -7.80
CA PHE A 28 29.11 22.17 -8.27
C PHE A 28 30.29 21.20 -8.27
N GLY A 29 30.48 20.51 -7.15
CA GLY A 29 31.24 19.28 -7.14
C GLY A 29 30.40 18.21 -7.82
N LYS A 30 30.68 17.94 -9.10
CA LYS A 30 30.31 16.67 -9.72
C LYS A 30 30.98 15.56 -8.92
N GLN A 31 30.24 14.86 -8.05
CA GLN A 31 30.63 13.54 -7.61
C GLN A 31 30.17 12.56 -8.67
N ASP A 32 31.01 12.38 -9.68
CA ASP A 32 31.08 11.10 -10.36
C ASP A 32 31.49 10.08 -9.28
N ALA A 33 30.56 9.19 -8.92
CA ALA A 33 30.86 8.04 -8.07
C ALA A 33 31.88 7.15 -8.79
N LYS A 34 33.17 7.43 -8.57
CA LYS A 34 34.25 6.53 -8.95
C LYS A 34 34.24 5.35 -7.98
N MET A 35 33.70 4.22 -8.47
CA MET A 35 33.97 2.89 -7.92
C MET A 35 35.48 2.73 -7.65
N PRO A 36 35.88 2.04 -6.57
CA PRO A 36 37.29 1.79 -6.31
C PRO A 36 37.86 0.88 -7.41
N MET A 37 38.72 1.44 -8.26
CA MET A 37 39.52 0.66 -9.22
C MET A 37 40.51 -0.23 -8.45
N GLY A 38 40.11 -1.47 -8.22
CA GLY A 38 41.00 -2.59 -7.96
C GLY A 38 41.95 -2.81 -9.14
N LYS A 39 43.21 -3.15 -8.84
CA LYS A 39 44.28 -3.27 -9.83
C LYS A 39 43.98 -4.35 -10.87
N SER A 40 44.02 -3.92 -12.13
CA SER A 40 44.14 -4.66 -13.40
C SER A 40 44.37 -6.18 -13.34
N GLY A 41 43.47 -6.94 -13.96
CA GLY A 41 43.80 -8.28 -14.42
C GLY A 41 42.66 -9.21 -14.78
N LYS A 42 41.75 -8.83 -15.69
CA LYS A 42 41.05 -9.67 -16.69
C LYS A 42 40.10 -8.78 -17.49
N CYS A 43 39.92 -9.08 -18.79
CA CYS A 43 39.01 -8.34 -19.65
C CYS A 43 37.60 -8.38 -19.05
N ASP A 44 37.01 -7.21 -18.84
CA ASP A 44 35.61 -7.08 -18.43
C ASP A 44 34.74 -7.72 -19.52
N GLU A 45 34.17 -8.89 -19.23
CA GLU A 45 33.00 -9.34 -19.97
C GLU A 45 31.90 -8.28 -19.76
N PRO A 46 31.12 -7.93 -20.80
CA PRO A 46 30.03 -6.98 -20.64
C PRO A 46 29.10 -7.50 -19.53
N ARG A 47 28.92 -6.72 -18.45
CA ARG A 47 27.89 -7.02 -17.47
C ARG A 47 26.56 -7.14 -18.25
N PRO A 48 25.76 -8.19 -18.01
CA PRO A 48 24.44 -8.27 -18.63
C PRO A 48 23.66 -6.97 -18.33
N PRO A 49 22.80 -6.52 -19.24
CA PRO A 49 21.96 -5.35 -19.00
C PRO A 49 21.15 -5.56 -17.72
N LEU A 50 21.01 -4.51 -16.92
CA LEU A 50 20.10 -4.52 -15.77
C LEU A 50 18.68 -4.74 -16.29
N ARG A 51 17.97 -5.66 -15.64
CA ARG A 51 16.57 -6.01 -15.92
C ARG A 51 15.73 -5.78 -14.67
N TYR A 52 14.46 -5.54 -14.88
CA TYR A 52 13.51 -5.15 -13.83
C TYR A 52 12.19 -5.89 -14.03
N PHE A 53 11.46 -6.08 -12.93
CA PHE A 53 10.08 -6.54 -13.03
C PHE A 53 9.17 -5.33 -13.21
N ASN A 54 8.20 -5.45 -14.09
CA ASN A 54 7.11 -4.49 -14.24
C ASN A 54 5.80 -5.26 -14.23
N ARG A 55 4.77 -4.71 -13.57
CA ARG A 55 3.41 -5.23 -13.65
C ARG A 55 2.93 -5.21 -15.10
N ILE A 56 2.37 -6.31 -15.56
CA ILE A 56 1.82 -6.45 -16.92
C ILE A 56 0.34 -6.82 -16.94
N ALA A 57 -0.18 -7.34 -15.83
CA ALA A 57 -1.61 -7.62 -15.64
C ALA A 57 -1.92 -7.82 -14.16
N THR A 58 -3.19 -7.62 -13.79
CA THR A 58 -3.79 -8.06 -12.54
C THR A 58 -5.09 -8.77 -12.90
N PHE A 59 -5.24 -10.02 -12.44
CA PHE A 59 -6.39 -10.88 -12.70
C PHE A 59 -7.30 -10.92 -11.48
N PRO A 60 -8.48 -10.26 -11.48
CA PRO A 60 -9.41 -10.32 -10.36
C PRO A 60 -10.08 -11.68 -10.31
N VAL A 61 -10.00 -12.40 -9.18
CA VAL A 61 -10.40 -13.82 -9.12
C VAL A 61 -11.91 -14.04 -9.14
N CYS A 62 -12.70 -13.05 -8.73
CA CYS A 62 -14.14 -12.97 -8.99
C CYS A 62 -14.53 -13.18 -10.46
N SER A 63 -13.60 -12.98 -11.40
CA SER A 63 -13.84 -13.20 -12.84
C SER A 63 -14.08 -14.67 -13.20
N GLN A 64 -13.74 -15.59 -12.30
CA GLN A 64 -14.10 -17.01 -12.40
C GLN A 64 -15.60 -17.25 -12.21
N ILE A 65 -16.28 -16.39 -11.42
CA ILE A 65 -17.71 -16.47 -11.13
C ILE A 65 -18.52 -15.74 -12.21
N ASP A 66 -18.19 -14.46 -12.42
CA ASP A 66 -18.75 -13.60 -13.46
C ASP A 66 -17.60 -12.87 -14.15
N ILE A 67 -17.50 -12.95 -15.48
CA ILE A 67 -16.38 -12.36 -16.23
C ILE A 67 -16.19 -10.84 -16.03
N ASN A 68 -17.23 -10.11 -15.60
CA ASN A 68 -17.16 -8.68 -15.27
C ASN A 68 -17.02 -8.42 -13.76
N CYS A 69 -16.91 -9.47 -12.95
CA CYS A 69 -16.92 -9.40 -11.48
C CYS A 69 -18.16 -8.72 -10.89
N ASP A 70 -19.32 -8.83 -11.55
CA ASP A 70 -20.59 -8.33 -11.02
C ASP A 70 -21.20 -9.32 -10.02
N THR A 71 -20.52 -9.49 -8.89
CA THR A 71 -20.90 -10.41 -7.82
C THR A 71 -20.51 -9.82 -6.46
N ASP A 72 -21.33 -10.12 -5.44
CA ASP A 72 -21.06 -9.81 -4.03
C ASP A 72 -20.49 -11.02 -3.28
N GLU A 73 -20.33 -12.16 -3.96
CA GLU A 73 -19.65 -13.33 -3.41
C GLU A 73 -18.17 -13.00 -3.23
N GLU A 74 -17.66 -13.17 -2.01
CA GLU A 74 -16.27 -12.96 -1.64
C GLU A 74 -15.40 -14.06 -2.24
N THR A 75 -14.24 -13.69 -2.78
CA THR A 75 -13.28 -14.63 -3.38
C THR A 75 -11.91 -14.38 -2.83
N VAL A 76 -11.11 -15.44 -2.70
CA VAL A 76 -9.76 -15.32 -2.14
C VAL A 76 -8.73 -15.97 -3.05
N ALA A 77 -7.56 -15.34 -3.11
CA ALA A 77 -6.37 -15.86 -3.74
C ALA A 77 -5.21 -15.76 -2.76
N GLU A 78 -4.91 -16.87 -2.09
CA GLU A 78 -3.85 -16.97 -1.08
C GLU A 78 -2.57 -17.56 -1.70
N ILE A 79 -2.56 -18.87 -2.00
CA ILE A 79 -1.37 -19.57 -2.49
C ILE A 79 -1.48 -19.77 -4.00
N VAL A 80 -0.55 -19.19 -4.76
CA VAL A 80 -0.48 -19.34 -6.22
C VAL A 80 0.73 -20.16 -6.66
N VAL A 81 0.51 -21.06 -7.62
CA VAL A 81 1.56 -21.85 -8.29
C VAL A 81 1.32 -21.90 -9.80
N ALA A 82 2.31 -22.36 -10.57
CA ALA A 82 2.20 -22.48 -12.02
C ALA A 82 2.48 -23.90 -12.53
N THR A 83 1.81 -24.30 -13.61
CA THR A 83 2.14 -25.53 -14.35
C THR A 83 3.60 -25.51 -14.83
N GLU A 84 4.19 -26.68 -15.09
CA GLU A 84 5.61 -26.79 -15.47
C GLU A 84 5.95 -26.07 -16.79
N ASP A 85 4.99 -25.95 -17.71
CA ASP A 85 5.14 -25.15 -18.94
C ASP A 85 4.98 -23.63 -18.72
N GLY A 86 4.56 -23.24 -17.52
CA GLY A 86 4.34 -21.87 -17.08
C GLY A 86 3.18 -21.18 -17.80
N MET A 87 2.26 -21.93 -18.42
CA MET A 87 1.13 -21.38 -19.19
C MET A 87 -0.14 -21.24 -18.36
N THR A 88 -0.23 -21.89 -17.20
CA THR A 88 -1.41 -21.88 -16.35
C THR A 88 -1.02 -21.60 -14.90
N LEU A 89 -1.78 -20.75 -14.23
CA LEU A 89 -1.73 -20.56 -12.78
C LEU A 89 -2.82 -21.38 -12.10
N VAL A 90 -2.54 -21.85 -10.89
CA VAL A 90 -3.48 -22.52 -9.98
C VAL A 90 -3.36 -21.83 -8.63
N TYR A 91 -4.48 -21.49 -8.00
CA TYR A 91 -4.49 -20.82 -6.70
C TYR A 91 -5.55 -21.41 -5.75
N SER A 92 -5.34 -21.27 -4.42
CA SER A 92 -6.35 -21.59 -3.40
C SER A 92 -7.33 -20.45 -3.19
N ASP A 93 -8.60 -20.80 -2.99
CA ASP A 93 -9.72 -19.91 -2.65
C ASP A 93 -10.49 -20.55 -1.48
N ALA A 94 -10.14 -20.15 -0.24
CA ALA A 94 -10.72 -20.68 0.99
C ALA A 94 -12.21 -20.34 1.10
N GLU A 95 -12.58 -19.08 0.86
CA GLU A 95 -13.97 -18.58 0.93
C GLU A 95 -14.92 -19.34 0.00
N GLN A 96 -14.45 -19.74 -1.18
CA GLN A 96 -15.25 -20.49 -2.15
C GLN A 96 -14.98 -22.00 -2.12
N GLU A 97 -14.22 -22.52 -1.14
CA GLU A 97 -13.82 -23.92 -0.98
C GLU A 97 -13.35 -24.57 -2.31
N ASN A 98 -12.46 -23.91 -3.05
CA ASN A 98 -12.04 -24.39 -4.36
C ASN A 98 -10.60 -23.99 -4.71
N ILE A 99 -10.05 -24.61 -5.76
CA ILE A 99 -8.90 -24.01 -6.46
C ILE A 99 -9.34 -23.38 -7.76
N GLY A 100 -8.82 -22.18 -8.05
CA GLY A 100 -9.03 -21.51 -9.33
C GLY A 100 -7.89 -21.75 -10.31
N ILE A 101 -8.21 -21.67 -11.61
CA ILE A 101 -7.29 -21.96 -12.70
C ILE A 101 -7.30 -20.79 -13.70
N VAL A 102 -6.12 -20.27 -14.05
CA VAL A 102 -5.98 -19.07 -14.90
C VAL A 102 -5.04 -19.36 -16.08
N ASP A 103 -5.46 -19.07 -17.31
CA ASP A 103 -4.60 -19.12 -18.50
C ASP A 103 -3.72 -17.86 -18.55
N ILE A 104 -2.41 -18.06 -18.59
CA ILE A 104 -1.39 -17.02 -18.76
C ILE A 104 -0.50 -17.28 -19.98
N THR A 105 -1.02 -17.98 -20.99
CA THR A 105 -0.39 -18.10 -22.32
C THR A 105 -0.05 -16.73 -22.89
N VAL A 106 -0.94 -15.76 -22.68
CA VAL A 106 -0.68 -14.33 -22.89
C VAL A 106 -0.68 -13.65 -21.51
N PRO A 107 0.47 -13.49 -20.84
CA PRO A 107 0.50 -13.09 -19.44
C PRO A 107 0.10 -11.63 -19.19
N SER A 108 0.03 -10.81 -20.24
CA SER A 108 -0.52 -9.45 -20.18
C SER A 108 -2.05 -9.39 -20.36
N ASN A 109 -2.70 -10.55 -20.55
CA ASN A 109 -4.14 -10.69 -20.70
C ASN A 109 -4.55 -12.08 -20.17
N PRO A 110 -4.45 -12.30 -18.84
CA PRO A 110 -4.85 -13.56 -18.23
C PRO A 110 -6.36 -13.83 -18.43
N GLU A 111 -6.74 -15.09 -18.57
CA GLU A 111 -8.14 -15.50 -18.79
C GLU A 111 -8.58 -16.57 -17.77
N PRO A 112 -9.85 -16.53 -17.29
CA PRO A 112 -10.36 -17.55 -16.38
C PRO A 112 -10.51 -18.89 -17.11
N LEU A 113 -10.01 -19.98 -16.51
CA LEU A 113 -10.23 -21.35 -16.99
C LEU A 113 -11.25 -22.13 -16.15
N GLY A 114 -11.77 -21.53 -15.06
CA GLY A 114 -12.71 -22.16 -14.14
C GLY A 114 -12.07 -22.58 -12.83
N VAL A 115 -12.84 -23.31 -12.03
CA VAL A 115 -12.49 -23.73 -10.67
C VAL A 115 -12.72 -25.24 -10.47
N ILE A 116 -12.02 -25.83 -9.49
CA ILE A 116 -12.28 -27.19 -9.02
C ILE A 116 -12.77 -27.11 -7.57
N SER A 117 -14.06 -27.37 -7.35
CA SER A 117 -14.65 -27.41 -6.00
C SER A 117 -14.05 -28.53 -5.15
N LEU A 118 -13.83 -28.22 -3.88
CA LEU A 118 -13.26 -29.11 -2.89
C LEU A 118 -14.30 -29.45 -1.80
N ALA A 119 -13.86 -30.14 -0.75
CA ALA A 119 -14.71 -30.61 0.34
C ALA A 119 -14.55 -29.79 1.63
N GLY A 120 -13.75 -28.73 1.58
CA GLY A 120 -13.37 -27.84 2.67
C GLY A 120 -12.41 -26.77 2.16
N GLU A 121 -11.87 -25.98 3.07
CA GLU A 121 -11.01 -24.83 2.80
C GLU A 121 -9.61 -25.27 2.33
N PRO A 122 -9.20 -24.98 1.09
CA PRO A 122 -7.82 -25.19 0.68
C PRO A 122 -6.89 -24.16 1.30
N THR A 123 -5.96 -24.61 2.14
CA THR A 123 -4.95 -23.74 2.77
C THR A 123 -3.69 -23.58 1.90
N SER A 124 -3.38 -24.57 1.06
CA SER A 124 -2.18 -24.53 0.23
C SER A 124 -2.23 -25.46 -0.98
N VAL A 125 -1.50 -25.10 -2.04
CA VAL A 125 -1.43 -25.85 -3.29
C VAL A 125 -0.01 -25.93 -3.84
N ALA A 126 0.38 -27.09 -4.35
CA ALA A 126 1.67 -27.31 -5.00
C ALA A 126 1.58 -28.22 -6.23
N MET A 127 2.25 -27.84 -7.32
CA MET A 127 2.27 -28.66 -8.55
C MET A 127 3.18 -29.89 -8.41
N ILE A 128 2.74 -31.02 -8.98
CA ILE A 128 3.51 -32.27 -9.01
C ILE A 128 4.40 -32.28 -10.28
N PRO A 129 5.75 -32.28 -10.14
CA PRO A 129 6.66 -32.21 -11.29
C PRO A 129 6.45 -33.33 -12.32
N GLY A 130 6.53 -32.97 -13.61
CA GLY A 130 6.36 -33.91 -14.72
C GLY A 130 4.90 -34.32 -14.99
N SER A 131 3.93 -33.60 -14.43
CA SER A 131 2.49 -33.81 -14.61
C SER A 131 1.72 -32.48 -14.64
N ASN A 132 0.44 -32.53 -15.03
CA ASN A 132 -0.53 -31.44 -14.84
C ASN A 132 -1.41 -31.72 -13.62
N HIS A 133 -0.83 -32.28 -12.56
CA HIS A 133 -1.52 -32.57 -11.30
C HIS A 133 -1.04 -31.63 -10.20
N ALA A 134 -1.95 -31.19 -9.34
CA ALA A 134 -1.62 -30.44 -8.14
C ALA A 134 -1.97 -31.25 -6.88
N ALA A 135 -1.16 -31.07 -5.85
CA ALA A 135 -1.42 -31.48 -4.49
C ALA A 135 -2.02 -30.30 -3.74
N VAL A 136 -3.17 -30.50 -3.10
CA VAL A 136 -3.90 -29.47 -2.36
C VAL A 136 -4.08 -29.94 -0.91
N ALA A 137 -3.62 -29.13 0.03
CA ALA A 137 -3.92 -29.28 1.46
C ALA A 137 -5.27 -28.63 1.74
N ILE A 138 -6.14 -29.35 2.46
CA ILE A 138 -7.51 -28.92 2.73
C ILE A 138 -7.79 -29.07 4.22
N ASN A 139 -8.16 -27.96 4.86
CA ASN A 139 -8.75 -27.95 6.18
C ASN A 139 -10.20 -28.45 6.13
N THR A 140 -10.53 -29.40 6.99
CA THR A 140 -11.90 -29.90 7.16
C THR A 140 -12.33 -29.88 8.62
N SER A 141 -11.58 -29.18 9.47
CA SER A 141 -11.81 -29.07 10.91
C SER A 141 -13.17 -28.45 11.19
N SER A 142 -13.83 -28.91 12.26
CA SER A 142 -15.07 -28.28 12.71
C SER A 142 -14.84 -27.20 13.76
N ASP A 143 -13.69 -27.26 14.42
CA ASP A 143 -13.20 -26.37 15.46
C ASP A 143 -11.72 -26.70 15.75
N TYR A 144 -11.06 -25.84 16.53
CA TYR A 144 -9.66 -25.93 16.97
C TYR A 144 -9.30 -27.20 17.77
N VAL A 145 -10.27 -28.01 18.23
CA VAL A 145 -10.02 -29.23 19.02
C VAL A 145 -10.27 -30.50 18.21
N ASN A 146 -11.26 -30.47 17.32
CA ASN A 146 -11.64 -31.57 16.44
C ASN A 146 -11.00 -31.36 15.06
N THR A 147 -9.67 -31.27 15.05
CA THR A 147 -8.91 -30.97 13.84
C THR A 147 -8.93 -32.13 12.84
N SER A 148 -9.03 -31.79 11.56
CA SER A 148 -9.01 -32.75 10.47
C SER A 148 -8.68 -32.08 9.14
N GLY A 149 -8.24 -32.89 8.17
CA GLY A 149 -7.95 -32.39 6.85
C GLY A 149 -7.57 -33.49 5.88
N GLU A 150 -7.46 -33.10 4.62
CA GLU A 150 -7.21 -33.99 3.49
C GLU A 150 -6.08 -33.47 2.60
N LEU A 151 -5.28 -34.39 2.06
CA LEU A 151 -4.48 -34.14 0.87
C LEU A 151 -5.29 -34.60 -0.33
N VAL A 152 -5.57 -33.68 -1.25
CA VAL A 152 -6.24 -33.98 -2.51
C VAL A 152 -5.27 -33.86 -3.67
N ILE A 153 -5.38 -34.77 -4.63
CA ILE A 153 -4.66 -34.71 -5.90
C ILE A 153 -5.67 -34.39 -6.99
N VAL A 154 -5.47 -33.27 -7.66
CA VAL A 154 -6.35 -32.80 -8.74
C VAL A 154 -5.66 -32.94 -10.10
N ASP A 155 -6.47 -33.14 -11.13
CA ASP A 155 -6.07 -33.00 -12.53
C ASP A 155 -6.50 -31.62 -13.03
N ILE A 156 -5.52 -30.80 -13.45
CA ILE A 156 -5.77 -29.42 -13.88
C ILE A 156 -6.40 -29.36 -15.28
N ASP A 157 -6.07 -30.31 -16.15
CA ASP A 157 -6.62 -30.35 -17.51
C ASP A 157 -8.06 -30.88 -17.53
N GLU A 158 -8.32 -31.93 -16.75
CA GLU A 158 -9.65 -32.54 -16.63
C GLU A 158 -10.54 -31.83 -15.60
N GLN A 159 -9.96 -30.97 -14.75
CA GLN A 159 -10.62 -30.26 -13.65
C GLN A 159 -11.37 -31.19 -12.69
N VAL A 160 -10.70 -32.25 -12.25
CA VAL A 160 -11.28 -33.27 -11.36
C VAL A 160 -10.35 -33.68 -10.23
N VAL A 161 -10.95 -34.02 -9.09
CA VAL A 161 -10.26 -34.71 -8.00
C VAL A 161 -9.98 -36.16 -8.39
N LEU A 162 -8.71 -36.57 -8.36
CA LEU A 162 -8.25 -37.92 -8.65
C LEU A 162 -8.17 -38.79 -7.39
N HIS A 163 -7.62 -38.22 -6.32
CA HIS A 163 -7.34 -38.91 -5.06
C HIS A 163 -7.60 -37.97 -3.87
N SER A 164 -8.00 -38.55 -2.75
CA SER A 164 -8.07 -37.89 -1.45
C SER A 164 -7.44 -38.82 -0.40
N PHE A 165 -6.69 -38.24 0.53
CA PHE A 165 -6.01 -38.93 1.62
C PHE A 165 -6.21 -38.19 2.93
N GLU A 166 -6.74 -38.87 3.96
CA GLU A 166 -6.86 -38.29 5.31
C GLU A 166 -5.49 -37.95 5.92
N LEU A 167 -5.34 -36.71 6.38
CA LEU A 167 -4.10 -36.19 7.00
C LEU A 167 -4.06 -36.41 8.50
N GLY A 168 -5.22 -36.44 9.16
CA GLY A 168 -5.33 -36.73 10.60
C GLY A 168 -5.11 -35.51 11.51
N GLY A 169 -5.10 -34.32 10.92
CA GLY A 169 -5.11 -33.01 11.58
C GLY A 169 -5.33 -31.93 10.51
N GLN A 170 -5.40 -30.69 10.92
CA GLN A 170 -5.58 -29.51 10.07
C GLN A 170 -4.26 -29.16 9.38
N PRO A 171 -4.20 -29.20 8.05
CA PRO A 171 -3.02 -28.75 7.33
C PRO A 171 -3.01 -27.24 7.20
N ASP A 172 -1.81 -26.71 7.08
CA ASP A 172 -1.60 -25.32 6.67
C ASP A 172 -0.84 -25.31 5.32
N SER A 173 0.44 -25.70 5.30
CA SER A 173 1.23 -25.68 4.06
C SER A 173 1.44 -27.05 3.37
N VAL A 174 1.51 -27.07 2.02
CA VAL A 174 1.94 -28.24 1.22
C VAL A 174 3.10 -27.92 0.26
N ALA A 175 4.09 -28.81 0.22
CA ALA A 175 5.18 -28.76 -0.76
C ALA A 175 5.44 -30.11 -1.44
N VAL A 176 5.78 -30.06 -2.74
CA VAL A 176 6.22 -31.24 -3.51
C VAL A 176 7.71 -31.15 -3.78
N SER A 177 8.45 -32.24 -3.55
CA SER A 177 9.89 -32.25 -3.77
C SER A 177 10.23 -32.00 -5.26
N PRO A 178 11.35 -31.33 -5.58
CA PRO A 178 11.71 -31.02 -6.98
C PRO A 178 11.83 -32.25 -7.89
N ASP A 179 12.08 -33.43 -7.33
CA ASP A 179 12.15 -34.71 -8.06
C ASP A 179 10.82 -35.49 -8.09
N GLY A 180 9.74 -34.92 -7.55
CA GLY A 180 8.39 -35.48 -7.49
C GLY A 180 8.26 -36.73 -6.63
N LYS A 181 9.23 -37.02 -5.75
CA LYS A 181 9.23 -38.24 -4.94
C LYS A 181 8.48 -38.11 -3.62
N TYR A 182 8.36 -36.90 -3.10
CA TYR A 182 7.73 -36.63 -1.81
C TYR A 182 6.73 -35.48 -1.91
N ILE A 183 5.64 -35.61 -1.17
CA ILE A 183 4.72 -34.53 -0.83
C ILE A 183 4.79 -34.38 0.69
N VAL A 184 5.01 -33.16 1.16
CA VAL A 184 5.15 -32.84 2.58
C VAL A 184 4.06 -31.85 2.95
N ILE A 185 3.39 -32.10 4.06
CA ILE A 185 2.31 -31.27 4.56
C ILE A 185 2.64 -30.92 6.01
N ALA A 186 2.63 -29.63 6.31
CA ALA A 186 2.64 -29.12 7.67
C ALA A 186 1.22 -29.24 8.23
N ILE A 187 1.08 -29.94 9.35
CA ILE A 187 -0.18 -30.09 10.07
C ILE A 187 -0.06 -29.21 11.30
N GLU A 188 -0.46 -27.96 11.16
CA GLU A 188 -0.39 -26.94 12.19
C GLU A 188 -1.23 -27.39 13.41
N ASN A 189 -2.51 -27.71 13.15
CA ASN A 189 -3.57 -27.76 14.16
C ASN A 189 -3.65 -26.43 14.91
N GLU A 190 -4.09 -25.42 14.17
CA GLU A 190 -4.15 -24.03 14.60
C GLU A 190 -4.80 -23.91 15.98
N ARG A 191 -4.27 -22.97 16.76
CA ARG A 191 -4.75 -22.67 18.11
C ARG A 191 -5.99 -21.78 18.07
N ASP A 192 -6.82 -21.83 19.12
CA ASP A 192 -7.89 -20.84 19.31
C ASP A 192 -7.27 -19.56 19.90
N GLU A 193 -7.03 -18.54 19.07
CA GLU A 193 -6.41 -17.28 19.49
C GLU A 193 -7.24 -16.53 20.54
N GLU A 194 -8.56 -16.71 20.50
CA GLU A 194 -9.50 -16.10 21.44
C GLU A 194 -9.54 -16.84 22.79
N LEU A 195 -8.99 -18.06 22.85
CA LEU A 195 -8.93 -18.85 24.08
C LEU A 195 -7.80 -18.37 25.00
N GLY A 196 -8.11 -17.39 25.83
CA GLY A 196 -7.14 -16.83 26.78
C GLY A 196 -6.36 -15.70 26.14
N ASP A 197 -5.08 -15.93 25.87
CA ASP A 197 -4.19 -15.07 25.07
C ASP A 197 -3.69 -15.80 23.82
N GLY A 198 -4.35 -16.90 23.43
CA GLY A 198 -3.93 -17.75 22.32
C GLY A 198 -2.68 -18.58 22.61
N GLU A 199 -1.92 -18.33 23.68
CA GLU A 199 -0.60 -18.93 23.92
C GLU A 199 -0.65 -20.48 23.97
N PRO A 200 0.20 -21.18 23.20
CA PRO A 200 0.33 -22.63 23.28
C PRO A 200 0.74 -23.11 24.69
N PRO A 201 0.37 -24.33 25.12
CA PRO A 201 -0.17 -25.40 24.30
C PRO A 201 -1.71 -25.48 24.26
N GLN A 202 -2.25 -25.66 23.05
CA GLN A 202 -3.62 -25.99 22.71
C GLN A 202 -3.70 -27.31 21.93
N MET A 203 -4.12 -28.39 22.59
CA MET A 203 -4.17 -29.71 21.94
C MET A 203 -5.35 -29.83 20.96
N PRO A 204 -5.20 -30.56 19.83
CA PRO A 204 -4.12 -31.50 19.53
C PRO A 204 -2.87 -30.86 18.87
N ALA A 205 -1.69 -31.18 19.39
CA ALA A 205 -0.43 -30.69 18.83
C ALA A 205 -0.19 -31.04 17.35
N GLY A 206 0.42 -30.10 16.64
CA GLY A 206 0.83 -30.22 15.24
C GLY A 206 1.96 -31.22 14.94
N PHE A 207 2.11 -31.59 13.67
CA PHE A 207 3.11 -32.53 13.17
C PHE A 207 3.33 -32.39 11.65
N VAL A 208 4.26 -33.17 11.07
CA VAL A 208 4.49 -33.16 9.61
C VAL A 208 4.10 -34.50 8.99
N VAL A 209 3.41 -34.46 7.85
CA VAL A 209 3.07 -35.65 7.06
C VAL A 209 3.91 -35.71 5.78
N ILE A 210 4.47 -36.89 5.49
CA ILE A 210 5.22 -37.16 4.26
C ILE A 210 4.53 -38.29 3.49
N PHE A 211 4.18 -38.04 2.23
CA PHE A 211 3.81 -39.09 1.27
C PHE A 211 4.98 -39.37 0.33
N ASP A 212 5.30 -40.65 0.12
CA ASP A 212 6.21 -41.07 -0.96
C ASP A 212 5.48 -41.30 -2.29
N ASN A 213 6.22 -41.54 -3.37
CA ASN A 213 5.69 -41.84 -4.70
C ASN A 213 4.83 -43.12 -4.82
N LYS A 214 4.61 -43.85 -3.72
CA LYS A 214 3.68 -44.99 -3.62
C LYS A 214 2.51 -44.68 -2.70
N TRP A 215 2.31 -43.41 -2.35
CA TRP A 215 1.30 -42.93 -1.41
C TRP A 215 1.47 -43.50 0.00
N LYS A 216 2.70 -43.87 0.37
CA LYS A 216 2.96 -44.27 1.75
C LYS A 216 3.04 -43.03 2.62
N LYS A 217 2.04 -42.86 3.48
CA LYS A 217 2.01 -41.85 4.56
C LYS A 217 3.03 -42.19 5.65
N THR A 218 3.83 -41.21 6.05
CA THR A 218 4.74 -41.23 7.20
C THR A 218 4.52 -39.96 8.01
N GLU A 219 4.25 -40.11 9.30
CA GLU A 219 4.10 -39.00 10.24
C GLU A 219 5.44 -38.74 10.93
N VAL A 220 5.81 -37.47 11.02
CA VAL A 220 7.02 -36.99 11.70
C VAL A 220 6.58 -36.11 12.87
N SER A 221 6.77 -36.64 14.08
CA SER A 221 6.51 -35.91 15.32
C SER A 221 7.51 -34.78 15.51
N LEU A 222 7.01 -33.61 15.88
CA LEU A 222 7.80 -32.43 16.28
C LEU A 222 7.83 -32.21 17.80
N LEU A 223 7.18 -33.09 18.57
CA LEU A 223 7.17 -33.01 20.03
C LEU A 223 8.56 -33.23 20.66
N GLY A 224 8.84 -32.47 21.72
CA GLY A 224 10.03 -32.62 22.56
C GLY A 224 11.31 -32.04 21.96
N LEU A 225 11.19 -31.18 20.94
CA LEU A 225 12.29 -30.36 20.42
C LEU A 225 12.73 -29.31 21.47
N ASP A 226 13.90 -28.72 21.28
CA ASP A 226 14.41 -27.66 22.18
C ASP A 226 13.93 -26.28 21.68
N ILE A 227 12.62 -26.05 21.81
CA ILE A 227 11.87 -24.87 21.34
C ILE A 227 10.97 -24.32 22.47
N LEU A 228 10.25 -23.21 22.24
CA LEU A 228 9.44 -22.52 23.26
C LEU A 228 8.28 -23.38 23.81
N PHE A 229 7.52 -24.02 22.93
CA PHE A 229 6.36 -24.85 23.24
C PHE A 229 6.55 -26.28 22.71
N PRO A 230 7.42 -27.08 23.32
CA PRO A 230 7.80 -28.39 22.77
C PRO A 230 6.68 -29.44 22.86
N GLU A 231 5.60 -29.15 23.58
CA GLU A 231 4.36 -29.94 23.60
C GLU A 231 3.40 -29.56 22.47
N ASP A 232 3.59 -28.40 21.82
CA ASP A 232 2.71 -27.86 20.80
C ASP A 232 3.48 -27.03 19.74
N PRO A 233 4.00 -27.71 18.71
CA PRO A 233 4.99 -27.13 17.83
C PRO A 233 4.41 -26.34 16.65
N GLU A 234 3.10 -26.43 16.37
CA GLU A 234 2.38 -25.64 15.33
C GLU A 234 3.21 -25.37 14.05
N PRO A 235 3.45 -26.40 13.21
CA PRO A 235 4.18 -26.20 11.96
C PRO A 235 3.35 -25.49 10.90
N GLU A 236 3.93 -24.45 10.34
CA GLU A 236 3.29 -23.48 9.43
C GLU A 236 3.67 -23.78 7.97
N TYR A 237 4.73 -23.14 7.46
CA TYR A 237 5.18 -23.34 6.09
C TYR A 237 6.22 -24.45 5.92
N VAL A 238 6.21 -25.06 4.72
CA VAL A 238 7.23 -26.04 4.30
C VAL A 238 7.86 -25.70 2.96
N SER A 239 9.19 -25.79 2.88
CA SER A 239 9.94 -25.72 1.62
C SER A 239 10.92 -26.89 1.47
N ILE A 240 11.13 -27.37 0.24
CA ILE A 240 11.94 -28.57 -0.04
C ILE A 240 13.04 -28.28 -1.07
N ASN A 241 14.29 -28.61 -0.74
CA ASN A 241 15.42 -28.46 -1.66
C ASN A 241 15.65 -29.69 -2.58
N GLU A 242 16.61 -29.58 -3.52
CA GLU A 242 16.92 -30.65 -4.48
C GLU A 242 17.49 -31.93 -3.83
N GLU A 243 17.98 -31.85 -2.59
CA GLU A 243 18.47 -33.00 -1.84
C GLU A 243 17.38 -33.76 -1.09
N ASN A 244 16.10 -33.35 -1.23
CA ASN A 244 14.96 -33.83 -0.47
C ASN A 244 15.12 -33.60 1.04
N ILE A 245 15.58 -32.41 1.40
CA ILE A 245 15.55 -31.88 2.76
C ILE A 245 14.45 -30.83 2.81
N ALA A 246 13.52 -30.99 3.76
CA ALA A 246 12.51 -29.99 4.04
C ALA A 246 12.99 -29.05 5.16
N VAL A 247 12.68 -27.77 5.02
CA VAL A 247 12.65 -26.80 6.10
C VAL A 247 11.19 -26.53 6.44
N VAL A 248 10.88 -26.46 7.74
CA VAL A 248 9.55 -26.19 8.27
C VAL A 248 9.67 -25.09 9.31
N THR A 249 8.85 -24.05 9.19
CA THR A 249 8.75 -22.96 10.16
C THR A 249 7.71 -23.29 11.22
N LEU A 250 7.96 -22.86 12.45
CA LEU A 250 7.08 -23.00 13.61
C LEU A 250 6.91 -21.58 14.19
N GLN A 251 5.90 -20.84 13.74
CA GLN A 251 5.82 -19.39 13.88
C GLN A 251 5.73 -18.97 15.37
N GLU A 252 4.74 -19.49 16.10
CA GLU A 252 4.44 -19.24 17.52
C GLU A 252 5.60 -19.71 18.41
N ASN A 253 6.30 -20.74 17.96
CA ASN A 253 7.46 -21.29 18.63
C ASN A 253 8.75 -20.51 18.35
N ASN A 254 8.69 -19.50 17.47
CA ASN A 254 9.82 -18.79 16.89
C ASN A 254 10.96 -19.76 16.57
N ALA A 255 10.68 -20.79 15.76
CA ALA A 255 11.61 -21.89 15.53
C ALA A 255 11.57 -22.43 14.09
N ILE A 256 12.63 -23.13 13.72
CA ILE A 256 12.83 -23.73 12.41
C ILE A 256 13.27 -25.18 12.57
N VAL A 257 12.70 -26.08 11.77
CA VAL A 257 12.98 -27.51 11.78
C VAL A 257 13.46 -28.00 10.41
N ILE A 258 14.45 -28.90 10.41
CA ILE A 258 14.99 -29.52 9.20
C ILE A 258 14.69 -31.02 9.19
N ILE A 259 14.10 -31.52 8.11
CA ILE A 259 13.64 -32.92 7.99
C ILE A 259 14.31 -33.60 6.79
N ASP A 260 14.91 -34.78 7.01
CA ASP A 260 15.41 -35.65 5.93
C ASP A 260 14.27 -36.52 5.40
N LEU A 261 13.67 -36.13 4.28
CA LEU A 261 12.46 -36.78 3.75
C LEU A 261 12.66 -38.25 3.40
N LYS A 262 13.88 -38.63 3.06
CA LYS A 262 14.22 -40.03 2.76
C LYS A 262 14.18 -40.91 4.01
N LYS A 263 14.51 -40.35 5.16
CA LYS A 263 14.43 -41.05 6.45
C LYS A 263 13.08 -40.87 7.13
N GLY A 264 12.41 -39.75 6.87
CA GLY A 264 11.22 -39.32 7.63
C GLY A 264 11.60 -38.97 9.07
N GLU A 265 12.70 -38.25 9.25
CA GLU A 265 13.26 -37.92 10.56
C GLU A 265 13.70 -36.45 10.59
N VAL A 266 13.40 -35.76 11.70
CA VAL A 266 14.01 -34.48 12.04
C VAL A 266 15.52 -34.68 12.19
N ILE A 267 16.31 -33.84 11.54
CA ILE A 267 17.77 -33.89 11.59
C ILE A 267 18.39 -32.68 12.27
N ASP A 268 17.68 -31.56 12.36
CA ASP A 268 18.08 -30.38 13.13
C ASP A 268 16.87 -29.50 13.47
N SER A 269 17.02 -28.65 14.50
CA SER A 269 16.06 -27.61 14.86
C SER A 269 16.78 -26.46 15.56
N THR A 270 16.34 -25.22 15.33
CA THR A 270 16.88 -24.02 15.98
C THR A 270 15.78 -23.04 16.34
N ALA A 271 16.03 -22.15 17.30
CA ALA A 271 15.25 -20.93 17.44
C ALA A 271 15.44 -20.05 16.18
N GLY A 272 14.37 -19.37 15.76
CA GLY A 272 14.32 -18.45 14.63
C GLY A 272 15.26 -17.27 14.84
N GLY A 273 15.22 -16.65 16.02
CA GLY A 273 16.12 -15.54 16.38
C GLY A 273 15.35 -14.32 16.85
N SER A 274 16.06 -13.20 16.95
CA SER A 274 15.48 -11.91 17.29
C SER A 274 16.35 -10.76 16.77
N VAL A 275 15.75 -9.58 16.65
CA VAL A 275 16.45 -8.37 16.18
C VAL A 275 16.10 -7.15 17.02
N ASP A 276 17.07 -6.25 17.18
CA ASP A 276 16.85 -4.91 17.68
C ASP A 276 16.42 -4.00 16.51
N LEU A 277 15.24 -3.41 16.62
CA LEU A 277 14.70 -2.45 15.67
C LEU A 277 14.96 -1.02 16.18
N VAL A 278 15.57 -0.19 15.34
CA VAL A 278 15.84 1.22 15.62
C VAL A 278 15.34 2.07 14.46
N ASP A 279 14.91 3.30 14.71
CA ASP A 279 14.31 4.18 13.71
C ASP A 279 13.07 3.52 13.08
N ILE A 280 12.15 3.06 13.93
CA ILE A 280 10.82 2.55 13.55
C ILE A 280 9.74 3.39 14.21
N ASP A 281 8.51 3.26 13.72
CA ASP A 281 7.33 3.78 14.40
C ASP A 281 6.74 2.70 15.32
N THR A 282 6.21 3.11 16.46
CA THR A 282 5.65 2.21 17.49
C THR A 282 4.32 2.70 18.06
N GLU A 283 3.77 3.80 17.53
CA GLU A 283 2.58 4.44 18.07
C GLU A 283 1.59 4.73 16.94
N GLU A 284 0.30 4.54 17.21
CA GLU A 284 -0.80 4.80 16.26
C GLU A 284 -1.41 6.17 16.58
N GLU A 285 -0.83 7.21 16.00
CA GLU A 285 -1.08 8.60 16.36
C GLU A 285 -1.53 9.48 15.17
N GLY A 286 -1.77 8.85 14.02
CA GLY A 286 -1.99 9.46 12.73
C GLY A 286 -0.75 10.17 12.21
N VAL A 287 0.47 9.80 12.63
CA VAL A 287 1.72 10.42 12.16
C VAL A 287 2.82 9.38 12.08
N ILE A 288 3.33 9.14 10.88
CA ILE A 288 4.50 8.26 10.71
C ILE A 288 5.75 8.94 11.27
N ASN A 289 6.28 8.42 12.38
CA ASN A 289 7.42 8.97 13.10
C ASN A 289 8.45 7.88 13.48
N GLN A 290 9.28 7.51 12.50
CA GLN A 290 10.32 6.49 12.61
C GLN A 290 11.52 6.92 13.48
N THR A 291 11.30 7.07 14.79
CA THR A 291 12.30 7.52 15.78
C THR A 291 12.37 6.64 17.03
N SER A 292 11.48 5.65 17.14
CA SER A 292 11.39 4.71 18.25
C SER A 292 12.33 3.52 18.07
N MET A 293 12.38 2.66 19.09
CA MET A 293 13.15 1.43 19.07
C MET A 293 12.44 0.31 19.84
N LEU A 294 12.60 -0.92 19.37
CA LEU A 294 12.24 -2.16 20.06
C LEU A 294 13.49 -3.04 20.15
N ASN A 295 13.64 -3.80 21.24
CA ASN A 295 14.83 -4.66 21.43
C ASN A 295 14.39 -6.11 21.55
N ASP A 296 15.26 -7.02 21.11
CA ASP A 296 15.05 -8.47 21.20
C ASP A 296 13.68 -8.92 20.64
N VAL A 297 13.23 -8.31 19.54
CA VAL A 297 11.94 -8.65 18.90
C VAL A 297 12.07 -10.00 18.19
N ALA A 298 11.22 -10.96 18.56
CA ALA A 298 11.24 -12.30 17.99
C ALA A 298 10.98 -12.29 16.48
N HIS A 299 11.61 -13.20 15.74
CA HIS A 299 11.35 -13.32 14.32
C HIS A 299 9.97 -13.90 14.05
N GLU A 300 9.64 -15.01 14.71
CA GLU A 300 8.39 -15.76 14.45
C GLU A 300 8.25 -16.01 12.94
N PRO A 301 9.15 -16.84 12.39
CA PRO A 301 9.26 -17.00 10.96
C PRO A 301 8.04 -17.73 10.42
N ASP A 302 7.48 -17.21 9.34
CA ASP A 302 6.30 -17.74 8.68
C ASP A 302 6.67 -18.35 7.33
N GLY A 303 6.33 -17.71 6.21
CA GLY A 303 6.67 -18.16 4.88
C GLY A 303 8.17 -18.44 4.72
N VAL A 304 8.51 -19.57 4.09
CA VAL A 304 9.90 -20.04 3.93
C VAL A 304 10.19 -20.53 2.52
N THR A 305 11.37 -20.19 1.99
CA THR A 305 11.84 -20.73 0.70
C THR A 305 13.31 -21.12 0.72
N TRP A 306 13.63 -22.31 0.21
CA TRP A 306 15.01 -22.69 -0.09
C TRP A 306 15.60 -21.84 -1.22
N MET A 307 16.86 -21.44 -1.02
CA MET A 307 17.73 -20.79 -2.01
C MET A 307 18.88 -21.73 -2.36
N GLY A 308 18.59 -22.67 -3.27
CA GLY A 308 19.51 -23.79 -3.53
C GLY A 308 19.46 -24.83 -2.41
N ASN A 309 20.61 -25.41 -2.06
CA ASN A 309 20.69 -26.49 -1.07
C ASN A 309 21.40 -26.09 0.24
N GLU A 310 21.85 -24.84 0.36
CA GLU A 310 22.68 -24.37 1.48
C GLU A 310 22.09 -23.17 2.23
N TYR A 311 21.14 -22.46 1.63
CA TYR A 311 20.53 -21.27 2.23
C TYR A 311 19.01 -21.34 2.07
N PHE A 312 18.28 -20.73 3.00
CA PHE A 312 16.85 -20.48 2.88
C PHE A 312 16.52 -19.10 3.49
N ALA A 313 15.40 -18.52 3.09
CA ALA A 313 14.90 -17.26 3.63
C ALA A 313 13.57 -17.50 4.35
N THR A 314 13.28 -16.69 5.35
CA THR A 314 11.98 -16.62 6.04
C THR A 314 11.46 -15.20 6.01
N ALA A 315 10.15 -15.05 5.84
CA ALA A 315 9.41 -13.87 6.23
C ALA A 315 9.22 -13.91 7.76
N ASN A 316 9.40 -12.77 8.44
CA ASN A 316 9.28 -12.68 9.90
C ASN A 316 8.01 -11.86 10.22
N GLU A 317 6.86 -12.43 9.85
CA GLU A 317 5.49 -11.92 9.99
C GLU A 317 5.20 -11.67 11.46
N GLY A 318 5.28 -12.78 12.19
CA GLY A 318 5.14 -12.99 13.60
C GLY A 318 3.78 -12.76 14.20
N ASP A 319 3.27 -13.79 14.84
CA ASP A 319 1.89 -13.82 15.30
C ASP A 319 1.74 -13.59 16.81
N LEU A 320 2.28 -14.49 17.62
CA LEU A 320 2.11 -14.47 19.08
C LEU A 320 2.88 -13.35 19.80
N PHE A 321 4.09 -13.02 19.34
CA PHE A 321 4.97 -11.98 19.92
C PHE A 321 5.10 -10.74 19.03
N GLY A 322 4.31 -10.65 17.96
CA GLY A 322 4.13 -9.47 17.10
C GLY A 322 5.18 -9.29 16.00
N GLY A 323 6.06 -10.28 15.80
CA GLY A 323 7.00 -10.33 14.68
C GLY A 323 8.01 -9.19 14.57
N SER A 324 8.98 -9.37 13.67
CA SER A 324 10.16 -8.48 13.61
C SER A 324 10.21 -7.53 12.43
N ARG A 325 9.11 -7.42 11.65
CA ARG A 325 8.98 -6.47 10.53
C ARG A 325 10.09 -6.61 9.47
N SER A 326 10.63 -7.81 9.36
CA SER A 326 11.88 -8.08 8.64
C SER A 326 11.82 -9.41 7.90
N PHE A 327 12.86 -9.72 7.13
CA PHE A 327 13.09 -11.08 6.66
C PHE A 327 14.50 -11.52 7.07
N SER A 328 14.67 -12.82 7.24
CA SER A 328 15.95 -13.43 7.60
C SER A 328 16.43 -14.38 6.51
N ILE A 329 17.75 -14.53 6.39
CA ILE A 329 18.39 -15.58 5.59
C ILE A 329 19.23 -16.44 6.51
N TYR A 330 19.04 -17.75 6.40
CA TYR A 330 19.78 -18.76 7.13
C TYR A 330 20.66 -19.58 6.20
N LYS A 331 21.78 -20.03 6.75
CA LYS A 331 22.65 -21.02 6.14
C LYS A 331 22.43 -22.36 6.83
N CYS A 332 22.12 -23.37 6.04
CA CYS A 332 21.95 -24.73 6.48
C CYS A 332 22.62 -25.68 5.48
N VAL A 333 23.79 -26.19 5.85
CA VAL A 333 24.45 -27.25 5.10
C VAL A 333 24.09 -28.57 5.76
N ARG A 334 23.72 -29.59 4.99
CA ARG A 334 23.32 -30.88 5.55
C ARG A 334 24.33 -31.41 6.59
N GLY A 335 23.88 -31.52 7.85
CA GLY A 335 24.71 -31.98 8.97
C GLY A 335 25.61 -30.90 9.60
N SER A 336 25.40 -29.62 9.28
CA SER A 336 25.83 -28.46 10.07
C SER A 336 24.68 -27.91 10.89
N GLU A 337 25.01 -27.10 11.90
CA GLU A 337 24.03 -26.26 12.60
C GLU A 337 23.47 -25.20 11.64
N ILE A 338 22.23 -24.79 11.87
CA ILE A 338 21.56 -23.68 11.18
C ILE A 338 22.11 -22.35 11.75
N GLU A 339 22.49 -21.42 10.89
CA GLU A 339 23.03 -20.12 11.27
C GLU A 339 22.28 -19.00 10.53
N GLU A 340 21.73 -18.03 11.24
CA GLU A 340 21.25 -16.79 10.64
C GLU A 340 22.45 -15.99 10.13
N VAL A 341 22.44 -15.66 8.84
CA VAL A 341 23.54 -14.93 8.18
C VAL A 341 23.16 -13.52 7.78
N TYR A 342 21.86 -13.19 7.77
CA TYR A 342 21.34 -11.87 7.45
C TYR A 342 19.95 -11.68 8.04
N ASN A 343 19.67 -10.46 8.50
CA ASN A 343 18.33 -9.96 8.81
C ASN A 343 18.21 -8.54 8.23
N SER A 344 17.04 -8.20 7.67
CA SER A 344 16.84 -6.90 7.01
C SER A 344 16.71 -5.72 7.98
N GLY A 345 16.50 -5.97 9.27
CA GLY A 345 16.12 -4.97 10.26
C GLY A 345 14.94 -4.15 9.77
N ASN A 346 14.98 -2.84 10.02
CA ASN A 346 13.93 -1.90 9.61
C ASN A 346 13.99 -1.44 8.14
N LEU A 347 14.71 -2.15 7.26
CA LEU A 347 14.84 -1.73 5.87
C LEU A 347 13.48 -1.70 5.15
N LEU A 348 12.60 -2.67 5.42
CA LEU A 348 11.30 -2.76 4.77
C LEU A 348 10.40 -1.58 5.20
N GLU A 349 10.32 -1.29 6.50
CA GLU A 349 9.65 -0.12 7.08
C GLU A 349 10.09 1.20 6.42
N LYS A 350 11.40 1.36 6.18
CA LYS A 350 11.93 2.57 5.52
C LYS A 350 11.55 2.64 4.04
N ILE A 351 11.53 1.51 3.34
CA ILE A 351 11.15 1.48 1.93
C ILE A 351 9.67 1.79 1.78
N THR A 352 8.80 1.14 2.56
CA THR A 352 7.35 1.33 2.48
C THR A 352 6.96 2.75 2.85
N ALA A 353 7.58 3.34 3.89
CA ALA A 353 7.40 4.75 4.22
C ALA A 353 7.88 5.71 3.11
N SER A 354 8.95 5.36 2.39
CA SER A 354 9.47 6.23 1.32
C SER A 354 8.66 6.18 0.03
N ILE A 355 7.70 5.27 -0.11
CA ILE A 355 6.89 5.12 -1.34
C ILE A 355 5.39 5.32 -1.09
N GLY A 356 5.00 5.62 0.14
CA GLY A 356 3.61 5.86 0.51
C GLY A 356 2.81 4.63 0.95
N HIS A 357 3.48 3.52 1.26
CA HIS A 357 2.86 2.23 1.59
C HIS A 357 2.99 1.83 3.06
N TYR A 358 3.38 2.75 3.95
CA TYR A 358 3.53 2.43 5.36
C TYR A 358 2.17 2.48 6.07
N PRO A 359 1.70 1.36 6.66
CA PRO A 359 0.41 1.29 7.33
C PRO A 359 0.50 1.90 8.74
N GLU A 360 0.18 3.18 8.88
CA GLU A 360 0.35 3.90 10.16
C GLU A 360 -0.49 3.29 11.30
N GLU A 361 -1.69 2.77 11.01
CA GLU A 361 -2.52 2.08 12.00
C GLU A 361 -1.94 0.73 12.45
N ARG A 362 -0.82 0.28 11.87
CA ARG A 362 -0.07 -0.92 12.29
C ARG A 362 1.25 -0.58 12.98
N SER A 363 1.55 0.71 13.19
CA SER A 363 2.78 1.16 13.86
C SER A 363 2.98 0.52 15.23
N GLY A 364 1.92 0.42 16.04
CA GLY A 364 1.96 -0.22 17.37
C GLY A 364 2.08 -1.74 17.34
N ASN A 365 1.87 -2.35 16.17
CA ASN A 365 1.75 -3.79 15.96
C ASN A 365 2.95 -4.32 15.14
N LYS A 366 2.72 -5.11 14.08
CA LYS A 366 3.78 -5.76 13.29
C LYS A 366 4.27 -4.89 12.10
N GLY A 367 3.79 -3.64 11.98
CA GLY A 367 4.24 -2.66 10.99
C GLY A 367 3.95 -3.08 9.55
N ASN A 368 4.99 -3.26 8.72
CA ASN A 368 4.85 -3.64 7.32
C ASN A 368 4.46 -5.12 7.08
N GLU A 369 4.64 -5.99 8.09
CA GLU A 369 4.21 -7.41 8.14
C GLU A 369 4.67 -8.23 6.92
N PRO A 370 5.95 -8.65 6.85
CA PRO A 370 6.42 -9.56 5.82
C PRO A 370 5.80 -10.94 6.01
N GLU A 371 5.07 -11.41 5.01
CA GLU A 371 4.22 -12.60 5.10
C GLU A 371 4.91 -13.83 4.51
N ASN A 372 5.36 -13.69 3.26
CA ASN A 372 5.89 -14.80 2.49
C ASN A 372 7.15 -14.43 1.70
N VAL A 373 7.88 -15.46 1.28
CA VAL A 373 9.10 -15.33 0.48
C VAL A 373 9.13 -16.29 -0.69
N ALA A 374 9.51 -15.78 -1.86
CA ALA A 374 9.70 -16.58 -3.08
C ALA A 374 11.10 -16.37 -3.67
N TYR A 375 11.58 -17.36 -4.44
CA TYR A 375 12.94 -17.35 -4.98
C TYR A 375 13.01 -17.60 -6.48
N ASP A 376 13.75 -16.75 -7.19
CA ASP A 376 14.18 -16.97 -8.56
C ASP A 376 15.58 -17.62 -8.59
N PRO A 377 15.67 -18.92 -8.89
CA PRO A 377 16.96 -19.61 -8.95
C PRO A 377 17.79 -19.26 -10.19
N GLU A 378 17.18 -18.74 -11.27
CA GLU A 378 17.85 -18.40 -12.53
C GLU A 378 18.63 -17.10 -12.42
N HIS A 379 18.05 -16.10 -11.76
CA HIS A 379 18.66 -14.77 -11.60
C HIS A 379 19.13 -14.46 -10.18
N LYS A 380 18.90 -15.35 -9.21
CA LYS A 380 19.28 -15.18 -7.80
C LYS A 380 18.60 -13.97 -7.17
N LEU A 381 17.28 -13.91 -7.35
CA LEU A 381 16.44 -12.86 -6.77
C LEU A 381 15.54 -13.48 -5.70
N LEU A 382 15.43 -12.80 -4.57
CA LEU A 382 14.48 -13.10 -3.50
C LEU A 382 13.35 -12.07 -3.57
N PHE A 383 12.12 -12.55 -3.42
CA PHE A 383 10.91 -11.76 -3.32
C PHE A 383 10.38 -11.88 -1.90
N VAL A 384 10.04 -10.76 -1.27
CA VAL A 384 9.49 -10.70 0.08
C VAL A 384 8.16 -9.97 -0.01
N ASN A 385 7.06 -10.68 0.23
CA ASN A 385 5.74 -10.09 0.30
C ASN A 385 5.56 -9.36 1.64
N SER A 386 4.92 -8.21 1.60
CA SER A 386 4.60 -7.38 2.76
C SER A 386 3.09 -7.18 2.75
N GLU A 387 2.37 -7.90 3.61
CA GLU A 387 0.91 -8.01 3.61
C GLU A 387 0.27 -6.64 3.79
N ARG A 388 0.51 -5.99 4.95
CA ARG A 388 -0.10 -4.69 5.28
C ARG A 388 0.38 -3.54 4.41
N SER A 389 1.57 -3.65 3.84
CA SER A 389 2.06 -2.66 2.88
C SER A 389 1.65 -2.94 1.44
N SER A 390 0.99 -4.07 1.13
CA SER A 390 0.50 -4.43 -0.20
C SER A 390 1.58 -4.36 -1.31
N VAL A 391 2.81 -4.78 -0.99
CA VAL A 391 3.95 -4.76 -1.93
C VAL A 391 4.81 -6.01 -1.85
N THR A 392 5.52 -6.30 -2.93
CA THR A 392 6.60 -7.30 -2.96
C THR A 392 7.95 -6.62 -3.15
N LEU A 393 8.87 -6.79 -2.20
CA LEU A 393 10.23 -6.27 -2.27
C LEU A 393 11.18 -7.28 -2.92
N VAL A 394 12.06 -6.79 -3.79
CA VAL A 394 12.99 -7.65 -4.57
C VAL A 394 14.43 -7.41 -4.17
N PHE A 395 15.13 -8.48 -3.82
CA PHE A 395 16.53 -8.47 -3.40
C PHE A 395 17.38 -9.34 -4.33
N ASP A 396 18.55 -8.85 -4.71
CA ASP A 396 19.60 -9.69 -5.29
C ASP A 396 20.33 -10.42 -4.19
N VAL A 397 20.29 -11.74 -4.26
CA VAL A 397 20.87 -12.67 -3.29
C VAL A 397 21.96 -13.52 -3.95
N LEU A 398 22.68 -12.97 -4.94
CA LEU A 398 23.88 -13.60 -5.49
C LEU A 398 24.91 -13.88 -4.38
N ASN A 399 24.98 -12.99 -3.38
CA ASN A 399 25.57 -13.25 -2.08
C ASN A 399 24.45 -13.26 -1.01
N PRO A 400 23.97 -14.43 -0.56
CA PRO A 400 22.90 -14.50 0.45
C PRO A 400 23.27 -13.88 1.80
N GLU A 401 24.57 -13.74 2.11
CA GLU A 401 25.05 -13.11 3.35
C GLU A 401 25.10 -11.56 3.23
N GLU A 402 24.95 -11.01 2.02
CA GLU A 402 24.87 -9.57 1.76
C GLU A 402 23.83 -9.25 0.66
N PRO A 403 22.52 -9.47 0.91
CA PRO A 403 21.47 -9.14 -0.04
C PRO A 403 21.46 -7.66 -0.42
N ILE A 404 21.11 -7.37 -1.68
CA ILE A 404 21.03 -6.00 -2.19
C ILE A 404 19.61 -5.72 -2.66
N TYR A 405 18.93 -4.78 -2.01
CA TYR A 405 17.63 -4.28 -2.46
C TYR A 405 17.72 -3.78 -3.91
N ARG A 406 16.77 -4.20 -4.75
CA ARG A 406 16.73 -3.89 -6.20
C ARG A 406 15.58 -2.98 -6.57
N GLN A 407 14.38 -3.29 -6.08
CA GLN A 407 13.13 -2.64 -6.48
C GLN A 407 12.00 -3.12 -5.56
N VAL A 408 10.87 -2.42 -5.62
CA VAL A 408 9.61 -2.78 -4.99
C VAL A 408 8.55 -2.90 -6.09
N LEU A 409 7.63 -3.83 -5.92
CA LEU A 409 6.55 -4.13 -6.86
C LEU A 409 5.21 -3.90 -6.19
N PRO A 410 4.25 -3.23 -6.86
CA PRO A 410 2.91 -3.11 -6.33
C PRO A 410 2.19 -4.45 -6.42
N SER A 411 1.32 -4.72 -5.44
CA SER A 411 0.39 -5.86 -5.41
C SER A 411 -1.03 -5.36 -5.13
N THR A 412 -2.02 -6.25 -5.20
CA THR A 412 -3.31 -6.03 -4.54
C THR A 412 -3.18 -6.22 -3.03
N VAL A 413 -4.25 -5.87 -2.30
CA VAL A 413 -4.26 -5.89 -0.83
C VAL A 413 -4.02 -7.30 -0.29
N GLY A 414 -3.17 -7.41 0.74
CA GLY A 414 -2.84 -8.67 1.40
C GLY A 414 -2.08 -9.66 0.53
N PRO A 415 -0.88 -9.34 0.00
CA PRO A 415 -0.09 -10.29 -0.77
C PRO A 415 0.39 -11.48 0.08
N GLU A 416 -0.31 -12.61 -0.02
CA GLU A 416 0.00 -13.87 0.67
C GLU A 416 1.05 -14.66 -0.11
N GLY A 417 0.65 -15.32 -1.20
CA GLY A 417 1.51 -16.17 -1.99
C GLY A 417 2.29 -15.44 -3.09
N ALA A 418 3.53 -15.88 -3.33
CA ALA A 418 4.30 -15.46 -4.50
C ALA A 418 4.98 -16.65 -5.20
N TYR A 419 5.00 -16.64 -6.53
CA TYR A 419 5.58 -17.71 -7.32
C TYR A 419 6.34 -17.21 -8.56
N TYR A 420 7.64 -17.52 -8.62
CA TYR A 420 8.46 -17.25 -9.80
C TYR A 420 8.30 -18.35 -10.85
N ILE A 421 7.82 -17.98 -12.04
CA ILE A 421 7.57 -18.90 -13.15
C ILE A 421 8.85 -19.04 -13.99
N LYS A 422 9.61 -20.09 -13.67
CA LYS A 422 10.89 -20.42 -14.30
C LYS A 422 10.81 -20.46 -15.83
N GLY A 423 11.79 -19.87 -16.49
CA GLY A 423 11.89 -19.85 -17.96
C GLY A 423 10.90 -18.91 -18.67
N ARG A 424 9.91 -18.35 -17.95
CA ARG A 424 9.01 -17.31 -18.43
C ARG A 424 9.43 -15.91 -17.98
N GLY A 425 10.26 -15.81 -16.93
CA GLY A 425 10.64 -14.53 -16.33
C GLY A 425 9.42 -13.79 -15.78
N LEU A 426 8.48 -14.53 -15.19
CA LEU A 426 7.26 -13.97 -14.59
C LEU A 426 7.27 -14.21 -13.08
N LEU A 427 6.72 -13.25 -12.34
CA LEU A 427 6.34 -13.41 -10.94
C LEU A 427 4.81 -13.30 -10.88
N ALA A 428 4.15 -14.24 -10.25
CA ALA A 428 2.74 -14.13 -9.86
C ALA A 428 2.69 -13.89 -8.35
N VAL A 429 1.89 -12.91 -7.92
CA VAL A 429 1.64 -12.57 -6.52
C VAL A 429 0.14 -12.58 -6.30
N ALA A 430 -0.34 -13.35 -5.34
CA ALA A 430 -1.75 -13.44 -5.00
C ALA A 430 -2.04 -12.50 -3.83
N GLY A 431 -3.04 -11.64 -3.98
CA GLY A 431 -3.54 -10.79 -2.90
C GLY A 431 -4.93 -11.23 -2.48
N GLU A 432 -5.10 -11.53 -1.19
CA GLU A 432 -6.24 -12.28 -0.69
C GLU A 432 -7.52 -11.46 -0.48
N LYS A 433 -7.40 -10.18 -0.12
CA LYS A 433 -8.56 -9.43 0.38
C LYS A 433 -9.56 -9.14 -0.75
N ASP A 434 -10.84 -9.42 -0.51
CA ASP A 434 -11.96 -9.06 -1.38
C ASP A 434 -13.09 -8.43 -0.56
N ASP A 435 -13.21 -7.10 -0.67
CA ASP A 435 -14.38 -6.39 -0.13
C ASP A 435 -14.94 -5.45 -1.20
N ARG A 436 -16.07 -5.84 -1.80
CA ARG A 436 -16.77 -5.02 -2.81
C ARG A 436 -17.25 -3.69 -2.27
N GLY A 437 -17.63 -3.66 -0.99
CA GLY A 437 -18.04 -2.47 -0.28
C GLY A 437 -16.95 -1.42 -0.35
N ASP A 438 -15.73 -1.84 -0.03
CA ASP A 438 -14.52 -1.01 0.04
C ASP A 438 -13.73 -0.95 -1.28
N LYS A 439 -14.34 -1.45 -2.37
CA LYS A 439 -13.78 -1.42 -3.74
C LYS A 439 -12.49 -2.22 -3.90
N ILE A 440 -12.25 -3.15 -2.99
CA ILE A 440 -11.17 -4.10 -3.02
C ILE A 440 -11.64 -5.39 -3.72
N ARG A 441 -10.71 -6.05 -4.41
CA ARG A 441 -10.91 -7.34 -5.06
C ARG A 441 -9.68 -8.18 -4.85
N SER A 442 -9.90 -9.44 -4.47
CA SER A 442 -8.83 -10.43 -4.50
C SER A 442 -8.37 -10.62 -5.94
N ALA A 443 -7.06 -10.73 -6.13
CA ALA A 443 -6.48 -10.81 -7.46
C ALA A 443 -5.09 -11.42 -7.47
N ILE A 444 -4.70 -11.90 -8.67
CA ILE A 444 -3.32 -12.30 -8.95
C ILE A 444 -2.66 -11.22 -9.81
N THR A 445 -1.61 -10.59 -9.28
CA THR A 445 -0.78 -9.65 -10.03
C THR A 445 0.38 -10.38 -10.71
N ILE A 446 0.58 -10.09 -12.01
CA ILE A 446 1.63 -10.69 -12.84
C ILE A 446 2.67 -9.64 -13.21
N HIS A 447 3.92 -9.87 -12.83
CA HIS A 447 5.06 -9.03 -13.20
C HIS A 447 6.01 -9.77 -14.15
N HIS A 448 6.57 -9.06 -15.11
CA HIS A 448 7.53 -9.61 -16.08
C HIS A 448 8.92 -9.01 -15.94
N TYR A 449 9.93 -9.88 -15.86
CA TYR A 449 11.34 -9.54 -15.79
C TYR A 449 11.91 -9.24 -17.18
N GLY A 450 12.06 -7.95 -17.48
CA GLY A 450 12.43 -7.49 -18.82
C GLY A 450 13.47 -6.38 -18.81
N ASP A 451 13.78 -5.90 -20.02
CA ASP A 451 14.74 -4.81 -20.24
C ASP A 451 14.12 -3.42 -20.06
N MET A 452 12.83 -3.34 -19.71
CA MET A 452 12.13 -2.09 -19.42
C MET A 452 12.56 -1.56 -18.05
N TYR A 453 12.81 -0.25 -17.94
CA TYR A 453 13.02 0.40 -16.65
C TYR A 453 11.79 0.20 -15.74
N PRO A 454 11.96 0.22 -14.40
CA PRO A 454 10.84 0.15 -13.47
C PRO A 454 9.83 1.26 -13.76
N ASN A 455 8.55 0.91 -13.79
CA ASN A 455 7.42 1.82 -13.88
C ASN A 455 6.78 2.12 -12.51
N TYR A 456 7.31 1.54 -11.43
CA TYR A 456 6.87 1.74 -10.06
C TYR A 456 8.10 1.76 -9.12
N PRO A 457 8.10 2.58 -8.04
CA PRO A 457 7.07 3.54 -7.67
C PRO A 457 7.00 4.73 -8.65
N THR A 458 5.86 5.43 -8.67
CA THR A 458 5.68 6.63 -9.51
C THR A 458 5.97 7.94 -8.76
N VAL A 459 6.04 7.88 -7.44
CA VAL A 459 6.53 8.94 -6.55
C VAL A 459 7.25 8.28 -5.37
N GLN A 460 8.32 8.90 -4.88
CA GLN A 460 9.04 8.40 -3.70
C GLN A 460 9.69 9.54 -2.93
N SER A 461 10.10 9.32 -1.69
CA SER A 461 11.07 10.16 -0.99
C SER A 461 12.44 9.50 -0.96
N LEU A 462 13.49 10.25 -0.62
CA LEU A 462 14.82 9.67 -0.46
C LEU A 462 14.92 8.94 0.88
N ILE A 463 15.58 7.78 0.89
CA ILE A 463 16.01 7.10 2.11
C ILE A 463 17.46 7.54 2.40
N PRO A 464 17.68 8.48 3.33
CA PRO A 464 19.03 8.93 3.66
C PRO A 464 19.81 7.89 4.47
N ASP A 465 21.14 7.90 4.34
CA ASP A 465 22.01 7.15 5.22
C ASP A 465 21.82 7.62 6.67
N HIS A 466 21.39 6.72 7.57
CA HIS A 466 21.19 6.98 9.00
C HIS A 466 20.11 8.00 9.37
N ALA A 467 19.04 8.12 8.56
CA ALA A 467 17.82 8.84 8.97
C ALA A 467 16.58 8.22 8.30
N ALA A 468 15.40 8.56 8.82
CA ALA A 468 14.14 8.18 8.21
C ALA A 468 13.92 8.93 6.88
N PRO A 469 13.21 8.32 5.90
CA PRO A 469 12.70 9.02 4.74
C PRO A 469 11.70 10.12 5.15
N ILE A 470 11.22 10.91 4.19
CA ILE A 470 10.01 11.70 4.39
C ILE A 470 8.83 10.75 4.14
N PRO A 471 8.09 10.32 5.17
CA PRO A 471 6.90 9.51 4.96
C PRO A 471 5.79 10.39 4.40
N PHE A 472 5.02 9.82 3.48
CA PHE A 472 3.82 10.42 2.90
C PHE A 472 2.80 9.31 2.63
N GLY A 473 1.60 9.72 2.23
CA GLY A 473 0.47 8.87 1.90
C GLY A 473 -0.75 9.79 1.79
N ALA A 474 -1.90 9.21 1.50
CA ALA A 474 -3.18 9.86 1.40
C ALA A 474 -3.18 11.17 0.57
N LEU A 475 -2.58 11.13 -0.62
CA LEU A 475 -2.34 12.34 -1.44
C LEU A 475 -3.60 12.77 -2.19
N SER A 476 -4.37 13.70 -1.64
CA SER A 476 -5.65 14.13 -2.22
C SER A 476 -5.53 15.26 -3.27
N GLY A 477 -4.86 16.38 -2.97
CA GLY A 477 -4.77 17.53 -3.91
C GLY A 477 -3.45 17.65 -4.70
N LEU A 478 -3.44 18.33 -5.87
CA LEU A 478 -2.22 18.54 -6.66
C LEU A 478 -2.10 19.93 -7.31
N SER A 479 -0.95 20.60 -7.14
CA SER A 479 -0.65 21.90 -7.76
C SER A 479 0.73 21.94 -8.40
N ALA A 480 0.84 22.48 -9.61
CA ALA A 480 2.11 22.97 -10.12
C ALA A 480 2.59 24.19 -9.31
N SER A 481 3.91 24.42 -9.26
CA SER A 481 4.47 25.64 -8.68
C SER A 481 4.05 26.89 -9.47
N TYR A 482 3.75 27.99 -8.77
CA TYR A 482 3.50 29.30 -9.41
C TYR A 482 4.73 29.87 -10.13
N ILE A 483 5.92 29.35 -9.86
CA ILE A 483 7.17 29.80 -10.46
C ILE A 483 7.28 29.20 -11.86
N ASP A 484 7.15 30.05 -12.87
CA ASP A 484 7.29 29.67 -14.28
C ASP A 484 8.58 28.85 -14.54
N GLY A 485 8.41 27.69 -15.16
CA GLY A 485 9.48 26.75 -15.49
C GLY A 485 9.96 25.85 -14.34
N SER A 486 9.44 25.97 -13.13
CA SER A 486 9.77 25.09 -11.99
C SER A 486 9.27 23.65 -12.22
N SER A 487 10.06 22.65 -11.82
CA SER A 487 9.65 21.23 -11.81
C SER A 487 8.94 20.81 -10.53
N ILE A 488 8.72 21.73 -9.59
CA ILE A 488 8.07 21.39 -8.32
C ILE A 488 6.56 21.30 -8.51
N LEU A 489 6.00 20.16 -8.11
CA LEU A 489 4.60 19.96 -7.81
C LEU A 489 4.41 20.02 -6.28
N TYR A 490 3.21 20.38 -5.84
CA TYR A 490 2.81 20.38 -4.45
C TYR A 490 1.58 19.50 -4.28
N SER A 491 1.53 18.74 -3.19
CA SER A 491 0.38 17.92 -2.82
C SER A 491 0.11 18.03 -1.31
N VAL A 492 -1.09 17.65 -0.89
CA VAL A 492 -1.54 17.65 0.51
C VAL A 492 -1.91 16.23 0.92
N GLU A 493 -1.76 15.92 2.21
CA GLU A 493 -2.36 14.73 2.82
C GLU A 493 -3.75 15.08 3.39
N ASP A 494 -4.67 14.12 3.32
CA ASP A 494 -6.03 14.22 3.84
C ASP A 494 -6.12 14.07 5.38
N SER A 495 -7.33 13.85 5.91
CA SER A 495 -7.56 13.69 7.35
C SER A 495 -7.15 12.35 7.96
N PHE A 496 -6.73 11.37 7.17
CA PHE A 496 -6.13 10.12 7.68
C PHE A 496 -4.97 10.48 8.61
N TYR A 497 -4.06 11.33 8.12
CA TYR A 497 -2.95 11.84 8.91
C TYR A 497 -3.35 13.03 9.79
N LYS A 498 -2.74 13.09 10.98
CA LYS A 498 -2.78 14.25 11.86
C LYS A 498 -1.59 15.16 11.59
N LYS A 499 -1.71 16.41 12.05
CA LYS A 499 -0.69 17.43 11.87
C LYS A 499 -0.39 17.68 10.38
N SER A 500 -1.40 18.10 9.64
CA SER A 500 -1.42 18.18 8.16
C SER A 500 -0.18 18.86 7.56
N ARG A 501 0.25 18.34 6.41
CA ARG A 501 1.42 18.78 5.66
C ARG A 501 1.10 19.12 4.20
N ILE A 502 1.96 19.95 3.62
CA ILE A 502 2.08 20.15 2.17
C ILE A 502 3.41 19.54 1.74
N PHE A 503 3.38 18.62 0.78
CA PHE A 503 4.59 18.01 0.21
C PHE A 503 5.07 18.79 -1.01
N ALA A 504 6.39 18.98 -1.13
CA ALA A 504 7.02 19.45 -2.35
C ALA A 504 7.64 18.27 -3.09
N ILE A 505 7.26 18.09 -4.35
CA ILE A 505 7.64 16.95 -5.19
C ILE A 505 8.40 17.48 -6.40
N ASP A 506 9.66 17.09 -6.56
CA ASP A 506 10.44 17.42 -7.75
C ASP A 506 10.12 16.43 -8.88
N SER A 507 9.38 16.90 -9.89
CA SER A 507 9.03 16.09 -11.08
C SER A 507 10.16 15.97 -12.11
N ALA A 508 11.31 16.63 -11.90
CA ALA A 508 12.47 16.47 -12.78
C ALA A 508 13.26 15.18 -12.52
N THR A 509 13.03 14.51 -11.39
CA THR A 509 13.58 13.19 -11.08
C THR A 509 12.67 12.08 -11.61
N SER A 510 13.21 10.86 -11.70
CA SER A 510 12.47 9.68 -12.16
C SER A 510 12.74 8.52 -11.19
N PRO A 511 11.74 8.08 -10.40
CA PRO A 511 10.42 8.72 -10.26
C PRO A 511 10.51 10.12 -9.61
N PRO A 512 9.50 10.98 -9.81
CA PRO A 512 9.32 12.21 -9.03
C PRO A 512 9.60 12.01 -7.54
N THR A 513 10.30 12.96 -6.93
CA THR A 513 10.82 12.79 -5.56
C THR A 513 10.25 13.81 -4.59
N VAL A 514 9.66 13.35 -3.49
CA VAL A 514 9.30 14.20 -2.35
C VAL A 514 10.59 14.73 -1.72
N VAL A 515 10.78 16.04 -1.81
CA VAL A 515 12.00 16.74 -1.37
C VAL A 515 11.80 17.59 -0.12
N ASP A 516 10.56 17.90 0.24
CA ASP A 516 10.23 18.67 1.45
C ASP A 516 8.81 18.35 1.94
N ALA A 517 8.57 18.57 3.23
CA ALA A 517 7.28 18.44 3.89
C ALA A 517 7.04 19.67 4.78
N ILE A 518 6.14 20.54 4.34
CA ILE A 518 5.80 21.80 4.99
C ILE A 518 4.64 21.55 5.96
N ARG A 519 4.95 21.51 7.25
CA ARG A 519 3.93 21.37 8.31
C ARG A 519 3.05 22.61 8.40
N ILE A 520 1.72 22.43 8.38
CA ILE A 520 0.77 23.54 8.53
C ILE A 520 0.59 23.86 10.02
N MET A 521 0.64 25.16 10.33
CA MET A 521 0.71 25.69 11.69
C MET A 521 -0.23 26.89 11.90
N ASP A 522 -1.03 26.86 12.96
CA ASP A 522 -1.84 28.00 13.41
C ASP A 522 -1.13 28.87 14.47
N THR A 523 0.18 29.14 14.26
CA THR A 523 0.96 29.97 15.20
C THR A 523 0.46 31.42 15.31
N GLY A 524 -0.31 31.88 14.33
CA GLY A 524 -0.98 33.18 14.33
C GLY A 524 -2.32 33.21 15.07
N ASN A 525 -2.85 32.05 15.49
CA ASN A 525 -4.23 31.87 15.99
C ASN A 525 -5.29 32.39 14.99
N VAL A 526 -5.03 32.24 13.69
CA VAL A 526 -5.96 32.62 12.63
C VAL A 526 -7.10 31.61 12.52
N LEU A 527 -6.78 30.31 12.49
CA LEU A 527 -7.78 29.25 12.53
C LEU A 527 -8.52 29.26 13.88
N ALA A 528 -7.80 29.41 14.99
CA ALA A 528 -8.40 29.53 16.33
C ALA A 528 -9.34 30.75 16.50
N SER A 529 -9.40 31.67 15.53
CA SER A 529 -10.28 32.84 15.55
C SER A 529 -11.51 32.69 14.63
N VAL A 530 -11.69 31.54 13.97
CA VAL A 530 -12.91 31.23 13.20
C VAL A 530 -14.13 31.24 14.12
N GLU A 531 -15.25 31.76 13.64
CA GLU A 531 -16.49 31.80 14.42
C GLU A 531 -17.03 30.38 14.67
N CYS A 532 -17.40 30.10 15.92
CA CYS A 532 -17.93 28.83 16.39
C CYS A 532 -19.09 29.06 17.37
N SER A 533 -19.96 28.07 17.53
CA SER A 533 -21.07 28.14 18.49
C SER A 533 -20.60 27.72 19.90
N GLU A 534 -21.12 28.38 20.95
CA GLU A 534 -20.85 27.97 22.35
C GLU A 534 -21.75 26.80 22.81
N THR A 535 -22.71 26.35 21.99
CA THR A 535 -23.74 25.37 22.38
C THR A 535 -24.05 24.40 21.23
N ARG A 536 -23.83 23.11 21.45
CA ARG A 536 -24.06 21.97 20.52
C ARG A 536 -25.52 21.52 20.28
N ILE A 537 -26.56 22.28 20.69
CA ILE A 537 -27.91 21.69 20.75
C ILE A 537 -29.03 22.61 20.22
N VAL A 538 -29.61 22.19 19.10
CA VAL A 538 -31.00 22.45 18.71
C VAL A 538 -31.68 21.09 18.50
N ASP A 539 -32.76 20.81 19.23
CA ASP A 539 -33.63 19.63 19.03
C ASP A 539 -32.96 18.23 19.05
N ASP A 540 -32.00 18.01 19.96
CA ASP A 540 -31.29 16.73 20.19
C ASP A 540 -30.38 16.26 19.03
N ILE A 541 -30.14 17.08 17.99
CA ILE A 541 -29.17 16.83 16.90
C ILE A 541 -28.13 17.96 16.89
N ASP A 542 -26.84 17.62 16.78
CA ASP A 542 -25.75 18.59 16.73
C ASP A 542 -25.52 19.07 15.29
N ASN A 543 -26.14 20.21 14.97
CA ASN A 543 -26.07 20.86 13.66
C ASN A 543 -25.09 22.04 13.63
N ASP A 544 -24.53 22.42 14.78
CA ASP A 544 -23.73 23.63 14.88
C ASP A 544 -22.24 23.27 14.98
N PHE A 545 -21.40 23.92 14.19
CA PHE A 545 -19.95 23.86 14.39
C PHE A 545 -19.57 24.53 15.71
N SER A 546 -19.23 23.71 16.71
CA SER A 546 -18.99 24.17 18.07
C SER A 546 -17.54 24.61 18.27
N CYS A 547 -17.28 25.34 19.35
CA CYS A 547 -15.91 25.71 19.70
C CYS A 547 -15.07 24.51 20.17
N ASP A 548 -15.71 23.41 20.59
CA ASP A 548 -15.01 22.15 20.87
C ASP A 548 -14.53 21.50 19.56
N ASP A 549 -15.35 21.56 18.51
CA ASP A 549 -15.01 21.07 17.17
C ASP A 549 -13.84 21.86 16.57
N LEU A 550 -13.91 23.20 16.62
CA LEU A 550 -12.80 24.06 16.19
C LEU A 550 -11.51 23.77 16.96
N GLN A 551 -11.62 23.49 18.26
CA GLN A 551 -10.46 23.17 19.08
C GLN A 551 -9.85 21.80 18.70
N ALA A 552 -10.65 20.82 18.28
CA ALA A 552 -10.16 19.53 17.81
C ALA A 552 -9.31 19.62 16.52
N LEU A 553 -9.53 20.66 15.70
CA LEU A 553 -8.72 20.94 14.52
C LEU A 553 -7.31 21.49 14.84
N ILE A 554 -7.03 21.87 16.10
CA ILE A 554 -5.76 22.53 16.49
C ILE A 554 -5.11 21.81 17.66
N ASN A 555 -3.92 21.27 17.43
CA ASN A 555 -3.12 20.61 18.45
C ASN A 555 -2.43 21.61 19.39
N ASP A 556 -1.99 21.12 20.56
CA ASP A 556 -1.29 21.93 21.57
C ASP A 556 -0.01 22.60 21.04
N ASP A 557 0.70 21.93 20.12
CA ASP A 557 1.92 22.42 19.47
C ASP A 557 1.64 23.40 18.31
N LYS A 558 0.36 23.74 18.08
CA LYS A 558 -0.13 24.59 16.98
C LYS A 558 -0.09 23.96 15.59
N THR A 559 0.23 22.67 15.47
CA THR A 559 -0.11 21.93 14.25
C THR A 559 -1.64 21.79 14.14
N VAL A 560 -2.13 21.49 12.94
CA VAL A 560 -3.57 21.42 12.65
C VAL A 560 -3.96 20.04 12.12
N ASN A 561 -5.21 19.64 12.33
CA ASN A 561 -5.78 18.39 11.83
C ASN A 561 -6.88 18.75 10.83
N LEU A 562 -6.49 18.91 9.56
CA LEU A 562 -7.37 19.31 8.47
C LEU A 562 -7.56 18.14 7.51
N ASP A 563 -8.77 18.02 7.00
CA ASP A 563 -9.16 17.15 5.90
C ASP A 563 -8.92 17.89 4.57
N LEU A 564 -7.72 17.79 4.02
CA LEU A 564 -7.29 18.63 2.90
C LEU A 564 -7.47 17.91 1.56
N GLU A 565 -8.33 18.45 0.71
CA GLU A 565 -8.64 17.83 -0.59
C GLU A 565 -8.00 18.53 -1.79
N GLY A 566 -7.61 19.79 -1.64
CA GLY A 566 -7.16 20.62 -2.75
C GLY A 566 -6.11 21.62 -2.37
N ILE A 567 -5.22 21.91 -3.32
CA ILE A 567 -4.15 22.89 -3.17
C ILE A 567 -3.92 23.68 -4.47
N VAL A 568 -3.63 24.98 -4.34
CA VAL A 568 -3.06 25.80 -5.41
C VAL A 568 -1.91 26.67 -4.87
N ALA A 569 -0.76 26.60 -5.52
CA ALA A 569 0.39 27.44 -5.22
C ALA A 569 0.22 28.84 -5.85
N VAL A 570 0.45 29.88 -5.07
CA VAL A 570 0.38 31.30 -5.48
C VAL A 570 1.65 32.05 -5.05
N ASP A 571 1.79 33.33 -5.40
CA ASP A 571 3.05 34.06 -5.22
C ASP A 571 3.50 34.24 -3.77
N ASP A 572 2.57 34.27 -2.81
CA ASP A 572 2.84 34.45 -1.39
C ASP A 572 2.58 33.21 -0.51
N GLY A 573 2.22 32.08 -1.12
CA GLY A 573 1.99 30.82 -0.40
C GLY A 573 1.14 29.83 -1.18
N PHE A 574 0.20 29.23 -0.47
CA PHE A 574 -0.75 28.25 -0.96
C PHE A 574 -2.15 28.64 -0.51
N TRP A 575 -3.14 28.37 -1.35
CA TRP A 575 -4.50 28.17 -0.89
C TRP A 575 -4.79 26.69 -0.85
N VAL A 576 -5.32 26.22 0.28
CA VAL A 576 -5.76 24.85 0.47
C VAL A 576 -7.21 24.85 0.92
N VAL A 577 -7.93 23.78 0.63
CA VAL A 577 -9.32 23.62 1.07
C VAL A 577 -9.44 22.49 2.07
N HIS A 578 -10.26 22.72 3.09
CA HIS A 578 -10.68 21.72 4.05
C HIS A 578 -12.11 21.27 3.71
N GLU A 579 -12.32 19.96 3.49
CA GLU A 579 -13.62 19.40 3.04
C GLU A 579 -14.75 19.69 4.04
N GLY A 580 -14.42 19.74 5.33
CA GLY A 580 -15.41 19.72 6.40
C GLY A 580 -15.97 18.32 6.63
N ARG A 581 -16.59 18.09 7.79
CA ARG A 581 -17.10 16.77 8.18
C ARG A 581 -18.46 16.86 8.85
N GLY A 582 -19.34 15.93 8.47
CA GLY A 582 -20.68 15.81 9.01
C GLY A 582 -21.77 16.34 8.08
N THR A 583 -23.02 16.16 8.47
CA THR A 583 -24.19 16.50 7.67
C THR A 583 -25.27 17.12 8.55
N ILE A 584 -25.80 18.26 8.14
CA ILE A 584 -26.90 18.93 8.84
C ILE A 584 -28.10 17.97 8.91
N ASP A 585 -28.73 17.92 10.09
CA ASP A 585 -29.88 17.08 10.43
C ASP A 585 -29.61 15.56 10.39
N GLU A 586 -28.35 15.10 10.38
CA GLU A 586 -28.00 13.66 10.42
C GLU A 586 -27.35 13.25 11.75
N GLU A 587 -28.15 12.68 12.66
CA GLU A 587 -27.72 12.22 14.00
C GLU A 587 -26.49 11.29 13.97
N LYS A 588 -26.38 10.43 12.95
CA LYS A 588 -25.28 9.47 12.84
C LYS A 588 -23.96 10.10 12.38
N ARG A 589 -24.01 11.29 11.77
CA ARG A 589 -22.85 12.01 11.23
C ARG A 589 -23.04 13.50 11.52
N PRO A 590 -23.02 13.91 12.80
CA PRO A 590 -23.19 15.31 13.19
C PRO A 590 -22.05 16.17 12.61
N ILE A 591 -22.23 17.48 12.63
CA ILE A 591 -21.19 18.41 12.19
C ILE A 591 -19.99 18.32 13.14
N GLU A 592 -18.83 17.96 12.60
CA GLU A 592 -17.54 17.92 13.32
C GLU A 592 -16.56 18.95 12.78
N SER A 593 -16.75 19.41 11.53
CA SER A 593 -16.04 20.56 11.00
C SER A 593 -16.78 21.19 9.82
N ILE A 594 -16.55 22.48 9.60
CA ILE A 594 -17.09 23.19 8.43
C ILE A 594 -16.07 23.25 7.30
N ASN A 595 -16.56 23.54 6.10
CA ASN A 595 -15.72 23.77 4.93
C ASN A 595 -14.90 25.06 5.11
N LEU A 596 -13.58 24.98 4.92
CA LEU A 596 -12.68 26.13 5.09
C LEU A 596 -11.78 26.32 3.87
N LEU A 597 -11.66 27.57 3.41
CA LEU A 597 -10.64 27.97 2.45
C LEU A 597 -9.50 28.67 3.21
N ILE A 598 -8.29 28.10 3.14
CA ILE A 598 -7.18 28.47 4.03
C ILE A 598 -5.99 28.94 3.20
N HIS A 599 -5.50 30.15 3.50
CA HIS A 599 -4.24 30.66 2.94
C HIS A 599 -3.09 30.37 3.89
N VAL A 600 -2.08 29.66 3.39
CA VAL A 600 -0.90 29.22 4.14
C VAL A 600 0.34 29.77 3.44
N ASN A 601 1.27 30.40 4.16
CA ASN A 601 2.49 30.87 3.52
C ASN A 601 3.49 29.73 3.24
N TYR A 602 4.56 29.99 2.49
CA TYR A 602 5.61 29.01 2.14
C TYR A 602 6.39 28.40 3.31
N VAL A 603 6.16 28.84 4.56
CA VAL A 603 6.75 28.21 5.76
C VAL A 603 5.68 27.53 6.62
N GLY A 604 4.50 27.29 6.06
CA GLY A 604 3.43 26.53 6.71
C GLY A 604 2.56 27.30 7.69
N VAL A 605 2.67 28.64 7.78
CA VAL A 605 1.88 29.42 8.74
C VAL A 605 0.58 29.91 8.10
N ILE A 606 -0.56 29.56 8.71
CA ILE A 606 -1.89 30.05 8.32
C ILE A 606 -1.93 31.58 8.40
N LYS A 607 -2.38 32.23 7.32
CA LYS A 607 -2.51 33.69 7.18
C LYS A 607 -3.94 34.15 7.10
N ARG A 608 -4.81 33.34 6.51
CA ARG A 608 -6.24 33.62 6.41
C ARG A 608 -7.02 32.33 6.42
N VAL A 609 -8.22 32.39 6.99
CA VAL A 609 -9.26 31.39 6.84
C VAL A 609 -10.51 32.13 6.35
N ALA A 610 -11.17 31.58 5.34
CA ALA A 610 -12.46 32.05 4.85
C ALA A 610 -13.48 30.92 4.98
N THR A 611 -14.66 31.25 5.48
CA THR A 611 -15.80 30.33 5.59
C THR A 611 -16.78 30.60 4.47
N LEU A 612 -17.59 29.59 4.13
CA LEU A 612 -18.75 29.79 3.27
C LEU A 612 -19.76 30.76 3.91
N PRO A 613 -20.63 31.41 3.11
CA PRO A 613 -21.76 32.17 3.64
C PRO A 613 -22.62 31.32 4.59
N ALA A 614 -23.20 31.94 5.62
CA ALA A 614 -23.96 31.23 6.65
C ALA A 614 -25.08 30.37 6.06
N GLU A 615 -25.80 30.91 5.07
CA GLU A 615 -26.88 30.19 4.38
C GLU A 615 -26.41 28.95 3.60
N VAL A 616 -25.12 28.84 3.27
CA VAL A 616 -24.54 27.67 2.62
C VAL A 616 -24.04 26.66 3.67
N ASN A 617 -23.47 27.13 4.78
CA ASN A 617 -23.10 26.23 5.89
C ASN A 617 -24.34 25.57 6.52
N GLU A 618 -25.48 26.28 6.58
CA GLU A 618 -26.76 25.73 7.06
C GLU A 618 -27.33 24.59 6.19
N MET A 619 -26.72 24.30 5.03
CA MET A 619 -27.06 23.17 4.15
C MET A 619 -25.91 22.18 3.96
N GLN A 620 -24.87 22.23 4.82
CA GLN A 620 -23.71 21.36 4.70
C GLN A 620 -24.11 19.88 4.70
N LEU A 621 -23.61 19.16 3.71
CA LEU A 621 -23.56 17.70 3.68
C LEU A 621 -22.08 17.28 3.69
N ARG A 622 -21.84 15.98 3.93
CA ARG A 622 -20.60 15.31 3.48
C ARG A 622 -20.40 15.53 1.97
N PHE A 623 -19.18 15.36 1.43
CA PHE A 623 -18.84 15.65 0.03
C PHE A 623 -18.72 17.16 -0.22
N GLY A 624 -17.82 17.78 0.54
CA GLY A 624 -17.60 19.24 0.62
C GLY A 624 -16.61 19.77 -0.41
N PHE A 625 -15.67 20.60 0.04
CA PHE A 625 -14.62 21.16 -0.81
C PHE A 625 -13.62 20.12 -1.25
N GLU A 626 -13.31 20.10 -2.55
CA GLU A 626 -12.39 19.13 -3.15
C GLU A 626 -11.22 19.87 -3.80
N GLY A 627 -11.38 20.30 -5.05
CA GLY A 627 -10.34 21.02 -5.77
C GLY A 627 -10.32 22.53 -5.50
N VAL A 628 -9.15 23.13 -5.72
CA VAL A 628 -8.95 24.59 -5.66
C VAL A 628 -8.01 25.09 -6.74
N ALA A 629 -8.37 26.20 -7.37
CA ALA A 629 -7.56 26.90 -8.36
C ALA A 629 -7.48 28.40 -8.05
N SER A 630 -6.58 29.11 -8.75
CA SER A 630 -6.52 30.56 -8.73
C SER A 630 -6.83 31.11 -10.12
N TYR A 631 -7.63 32.18 -10.19
CA TYR A 631 -7.98 32.85 -11.43
C TYR A 631 -8.14 34.35 -11.19
N GLU A 632 -7.21 35.14 -11.75
CA GLU A 632 -7.16 36.59 -11.55
C GLU A 632 -7.18 36.97 -10.05
N ASP A 633 -8.18 37.72 -9.59
CA ASP A 633 -8.35 38.13 -8.19
C ASP A 633 -9.18 37.14 -7.36
N TYR A 634 -9.50 35.96 -7.93
CA TYR A 634 -10.35 34.95 -7.31
C TYR A 634 -9.59 33.68 -6.97
N ILE A 635 -10.01 33.07 -5.87
CA ILE A 635 -9.75 31.66 -5.56
C ILE A 635 -11.01 30.89 -5.92
N VAL A 636 -10.85 29.85 -6.73
CA VAL A 636 -11.93 29.04 -7.28
C VAL A 636 -11.94 27.70 -6.55
N VAL A 637 -13.05 27.33 -5.96
CA VAL A 637 -13.20 26.11 -5.14
C VAL A 637 -14.29 25.23 -5.74
N ALA A 638 -14.00 23.96 -5.95
CA ALA A 638 -14.98 22.97 -6.38
C ALA A 638 -15.61 22.30 -5.16
N HIS A 639 -16.93 22.12 -5.19
CA HIS A 639 -17.62 21.21 -4.28
C HIS A 639 -17.74 19.84 -4.96
N GLN A 640 -17.53 18.74 -4.22
CA GLN A 640 -17.59 17.39 -4.77
C GLN A 640 -18.96 17.09 -5.38
N ARG A 641 -20.02 17.45 -4.65
CA ARG A 641 -21.40 17.09 -4.96
C ARG A 641 -22.38 18.22 -4.63
N ALA A 642 -23.58 18.10 -5.18
CA ALA A 642 -24.67 19.03 -4.91
C ALA A 642 -25.14 18.89 -3.46
N TRP A 643 -25.48 20.02 -2.83
CA TRP A 643 -25.98 20.07 -1.45
C TRP A 643 -27.46 20.43 -1.39
N GLY A 644 -28.15 19.98 -0.35
CA GLY A 644 -29.58 20.25 -0.13
C GLY A 644 -30.44 19.87 -1.34
N ASP A 645 -31.23 20.83 -1.82
CA ASP A 645 -32.13 20.67 -2.98
C ASP A 645 -31.48 21.11 -4.31
N GLU A 646 -30.15 21.32 -4.35
CA GLU A 646 -29.45 21.73 -5.57
C GLU A 646 -29.28 20.55 -6.54
N ASP A 647 -29.45 20.81 -7.84
CA ASP A 647 -29.32 19.77 -8.88
C ASP A 647 -27.86 19.43 -9.20
N HIS A 648 -26.93 20.34 -8.90
CA HIS A 648 -25.54 20.30 -9.36
C HIS A 648 -24.58 20.86 -8.29
N PRO A 649 -23.34 20.33 -8.17
CA PRO A 649 -22.31 20.93 -7.34
C PRO A 649 -21.96 22.36 -7.76
N ARG A 650 -21.43 23.11 -6.80
CA ARG A 650 -20.99 24.49 -7.01
C ARG A 650 -19.52 24.53 -7.42
N ILE A 651 -19.20 25.44 -8.34
CA ILE A 651 -17.85 26.00 -8.50
C ILE A 651 -17.90 27.42 -7.97
N SER A 652 -17.25 27.62 -6.82
CA SER A 652 -17.35 28.83 -6.01
C SER A 652 -16.14 29.74 -6.24
N PHE A 653 -16.38 31.02 -6.54
CA PHE A 653 -15.38 32.06 -6.71
C PHE A 653 -15.36 32.95 -5.47
N TYR A 654 -14.25 32.89 -4.73
CA TYR A 654 -14.00 33.73 -3.58
C TYR A 654 -13.05 34.87 -3.94
N ASN A 655 -13.45 36.11 -3.64
CA ASN A 655 -12.59 37.28 -3.80
C ASN A 655 -12.01 37.71 -2.44
N PRO A 656 -10.70 37.49 -2.17
CA PRO A 656 -10.11 37.80 -0.87
C PRO A 656 -10.09 39.28 -0.51
N MET A 657 -10.18 40.18 -1.50
CA MET A 657 -10.18 41.63 -1.29
C MET A 657 -11.56 42.14 -0.86
N MET A 658 -12.62 41.52 -1.37
CA MET A 658 -14.01 41.87 -1.06
C MET A 658 -14.61 41.03 0.07
N ASP A 659 -13.97 39.90 0.40
CA ASP A 659 -14.50 38.91 1.34
C ASP A 659 -15.89 38.43 0.91
N ALA A 660 -16.01 38.08 -0.37
CA ALA A 660 -17.27 37.79 -1.02
C ALA A 660 -17.19 36.52 -1.86
N TRP A 661 -18.25 35.71 -1.78
CA TRP A 661 -18.43 34.49 -2.54
C TRP A 661 -19.45 34.68 -3.67
N SER A 662 -19.20 34.01 -4.78
CA SER A 662 -20.15 33.80 -5.87
C SER A 662 -19.98 32.38 -6.40
N HIS A 663 -20.92 31.84 -7.17
CA HIS A 663 -20.79 30.49 -7.69
C HIS A 663 -21.49 30.32 -9.03
N VAL A 664 -21.06 29.30 -9.76
CA VAL A 664 -21.79 28.66 -10.85
C VAL A 664 -22.05 27.20 -10.48
N PHE A 665 -22.81 26.49 -11.30
CA PHE A 665 -23.12 25.08 -11.13
C PHE A 665 -22.42 24.23 -12.19
N TYR A 666 -21.90 23.08 -11.78
CA TYR A 666 -21.21 22.11 -12.65
C TYR A 666 -22.05 20.83 -12.82
N PRO A 667 -22.47 20.47 -14.04
CA PRO A 667 -23.28 19.26 -14.24
C PRO A 667 -22.41 17.98 -14.18
N LEU A 668 -22.71 17.09 -13.24
CA LEU A 668 -22.08 15.77 -13.13
C LEU A 668 -22.66 14.76 -14.13
N ASP A 669 -21.84 13.81 -14.57
CA ASP A 669 -22.31 12.60 -15.25
C ASP A 669 -23.17 11.77 -14.29
N SER A 670 -24.07 10.96 -14.86
CA SER A 670 -24.82 9.98 -14.06
C SER A 670 -23.93 8.78 -13.74
N PRO A 671 -24.07 8.13 -12.57
CA PRO A 671 -23.33 6.91 -12.25
C PRO A 671 -23.56 5.81 -13.30
N GLU A 672 -22.48 5.19 -13.76
CA GLU A 672 -22.49 4.14 -14.82
C GLU A 672 -22.02 2.77 -14.31
N SER A 673 -21.45 2.69 -13.11
CA SER A 673 -20.95 1.45 -12.51
C SER A 673 -22.06 0.41 -12.34
N GLN A 674 -21.71 -0.86 -12.57
CA GLN A 674 -22.58 -2.00 -12.30
C GLN A 674 -22.92 -2.16 -10.81
N ASN A 675 -22.03 -1.71 -9.91
CA ASN A 675 -22.23 -1.70 -8.46
C ASN A 675 -22.99 -0.45 -7.97
N GLY A 676 -23.39 0.44 -8.88
CA GLY A 676 -24.04 1.70 -8.55
C GLY A 676 -23.06 2.72 -7.97
N GLY A 677 -23.48 3.44 -6.93
CA GLY A 677 -22.67 4.52 -6.34
C GLY A 677 -23.00 5.92 -6.86
N TRP A 678 -22.02 6.81 -6.83
CA TRP A 678 -22.15 8.23 -7.16
C TRP A 678 -20.95 8.75 -7.94
N VAL A 679 -21.12 9.90 -8.59
CA VAL A 679 -20.08 10.64 -9.32
C VAL A 679 -19.86 11.99 -8.63
N GLY A 680 -18.61 12.44 -8.55
CA GLY A 680 -18.22 13.71 -7.95
C GLY A 680 -17.00 14.33 -8.64
N ILE A 681 -16.69 15.57 -8.25
CA ILE A 681 -15.48 16.28 -8.68
C ILE A 681 -14.33 15.90 -7.74
N GLY A 682 -13.20 15.43 -8.26
CA GLY A 682 -11.99 15.19 -7.47
C GLY A 682 -11.10 16.44 -7.35
N ASP A 683 -10.82 17.15 -8.45
CA ASP A 683 -9.99 18.38 -8.41
C ASP A 683 -10.25 19.28 -9.63
N ILE A 684 -9.77 20.53 -9.56
CA ILE A 684 -9.93 21.57 -10.57
C ILE A 684 -8.63 22.33 -10.79
N HIS A 685 -8.30 22.58 -12.07
CA HIS A 685 -7.14 23.39 -12.43
C HIS A 685 -7.50 24.49 -13.42
N HIS A 686 -6.90 25.67 -13.28
CA HIS A 686 -7.05 26.78 -14.23
C HIS A 686 -6.05 26.63 -15.39
N ALA A 687 -6.55 26.36 -16.59
CA ALA A 687 -5.73 26.12 -17.78
C ALA A 687 -5.32 27.41 -18.53
N GLY A 688 -5.76 28.58 -18.05
CA GLY A 688 -5.50 29.88 -18.68
C GLY A 688 -6.71 30.42 -19.45
N GLU A 689 -6.72 31.74 -19.71
CA GLU A 689 -7.78 32.44 -20.48
C GLU A 689 -9.23 32.21 -19.99
N GLY A 690 -9.39 31.81 -18.73
CA GLY A 690 -10.69 31.51 -18.10
C GLY A 690 -11.18 30.09 -18.35
N GLU A 691 -10.38 29.23 -18.98
CA GLU A 691 -10.64 27.79 -19.09
C GLU A 691 -10.21 27.07 -17.82
N PHE A 692 -11.07 26.18 -17.35
CA PHE A 692 -10.84 25.28 -16.22
C PHE A 692 -10.94 23.85 -16.69
N ILE A 693 -10.12 22.98 -16.13
CA ILE A 693 -10.23 21.55 -16.27
C ILE A 693 -10.64 20.94 -14.93
N VAL A 694 -11.49 19.92 -14.99
CA VAL A 694 -12.09 19.28 -13.81
C VAL A 694 -11.90 17.78 -13.94
N LEU A 695 -11.37 17.17 -12.89
CA LEU A 695 -11.33 15.72 -12.73
C LEU A 695 -12.66 15.27 -12.13
N GLU A 696 -13.37 14.41 -12.83
CA GLU A 696 -14.66 13.85 -12.44
C GLU A 696 -14.54 12.33 -12.35
N ARG A 697 -14.95 11.77 -11.21
CA ARG A 697 -14.77 10.35 -10.90
C ARG A 697 -16.00 9.76 -10.22
N ASP A 698 -16.27 8.47 -10.48
CA ASP A 698 -17.17 7.69 -9.63
C ASP A 698 -16.46 7.18 -8.38
N ASN A 699 -17.26 6.79 -7.38
CA ASN A 699 -16.76 6.23 -6.12
C ASN A 699 -16.52 4.71 -6.18
N GLN A 700 -16.07 4.24 -7.32
CA GLN A 700 -15.87 2.81 -7.59
C GLN A 700 -14.43 2.57 -8.06
N GLY A 701 -13.92 1.40 -7.69
CA GLY A 701 -12.60 0.89 -8.05
C GLY A 701 -12.70 -0.46 -8.77
N GLY A 702 -11.56 -1.01 -9.16
CA GLY A 702 -11.44 -2.31 -9.79
C GLY A 702 -12.33 -2.48 -11.02
N PRO A 703 -12.93 -3.68 -11.21
CA PRO A 703 -13.87 -3.96 -12.29
C PRO A 703 -15.17 -3.13 -12.25
N ASP A 704 -15.50 -2.54 -11.09
CA ASP A 704 -16.72 -1.72 -10.92
C ASP A 704 -16.51 -0.26 -11.35
N ALA A 705 -15.27 0.22 -11.51
CA ALA A 705 -15.00 1.59 -11.92
C ALA A 705 -15.45 1.86 -13.36
N ALA A 706 -16.24 2.92 -13.56
CA ALA A 706 -16.80 3.29 -14.86
C ALA A 706 -16.45 4.72 -15.28
N ILE A 707 -16.21 5.63 -14.34
CA ILE A 707 -15.97 7.05 -14.63
C ILE A 707 -14.70 7.52 -13.95
N LYS A 708 -13.68 7.84 -14.76
CA LYS A 708 -12.49 8.63 -14.40
C LYS A 708 -12.19 9.54 -15.60
N LYS A 709 -12.67 10.79 -15.58
CA LYS A 709 -12.69 11.68 -16.76
C LYS A 709 -12.20 13.07 -16.43
N ILE A 710 -11.55 13.71 -17.39
CA ILE A 710 -11.16 15.12 -17.35
C ILE A 710 -12.06 15.88 -18.32
N TYR A 711 -12.79 16.86 -17.78
CA TYR A 711 -13.64 17.78 -18.51
C TYR A 711 -13.03 19.18 -18.54
N SER A 712 -13.45 20.02 -19.49
CA SER A 712 -13.18 21.47 -19.45
C SER A 712 -14.46 22.29 -19.54
N PHE A 713 -14.42 23.49 -18.95
CA PHE A 713 -15.43 24.53 -19.12
C PHE A 713 -14.77 25.91 -19.09
N THR A 714 -15.46 26.95 -19.55
CA THR A 714 -14.90 28.30 -19.63
C THR A 714 -15.76 29.32 -18.90
N ILE A 715 -15.12 30.17 -18.08
CA ILE A 715 -15.70 31.36 -17.46
C ILE A 715 -14.75 32.53 -17.64
N THR A 716 -15.14 33.50 -18.46
CA THR A 716 -14.35 34.71 -18.73
C THR A 716 -14.80 35.93 -17.92
N ASP A 717 -15.94 35.85 -17.25
CA ASP A 717 -16.48 36.89 -16.36
C ASP A 717 -17.28 36.22 -15.24
N PRO A 718 -16.63 35.93 -14.09
CA PRO A 718 -17.25 35.29 -12.93
C PRO A 718 -18.49 36.02 -12.41
N GLU A 719 -18.59 37.34 -12.58
CA GLU A 719 -19.74 38.13 -12.11
C GLU A 719 -20.97 37.97 -13.01
N SER A 720 -20.77 37.72 -14.31
CA SER A 720 -21.87 37.61 -15.28
C SER A 720 -22.56 36.24 -15.30
N GLY A 721 -21.87 35.19 -14.84
CA GLY A 721 -22.31 33.80 -14.89
C GLY A 721 -22.95 33.28 -13.60
N ILE A 722 -23.06 34.11 -12.56
CA ILE A 722 -23.48 33.68 -11.21
C ILE A 722 -24.82 32.91 -11.26
N GLY A 723 -24.83 31.72 -10.67
CA GLY A 723 -25.99 30.83 -10.58
C GLY A 723 -26.37 30.11 -11.88
N SER A 724 -25.58 30.25 -12.95
CA SER A 724 -25.76 29.48 -14.18
C SER A 724 -25.12 28.09 -14.09
N VAL A 725 -25.59 27.16 -14.92
CA VAL A 725 -24.94 25.85 -15.12
C VAL A 725 -23.95 25.98 -16.26
N VAL A 726 -22.71 25.55 -16.06
CA VAL A 726 -21.68 25.61 -17.11
C VAL A 726 -21.88 24.50 -18.15
N ASP A 727 -21.53 24.81 -19.40
CA ASP A 727 -21.39 23.79 -20.44
C ASP A 727 -20.00 23.16 -20.34
N LYS A 728 -19.92 21.86 -19.99
CA LYS A 728 -18.67 21.10 -19.94
C LYS A 728 -18.40 20.34 -21.23
N THR A 729 -17.13 20.14 -21.58
CA THR A 729 -16.67 19.34 -22.72
C THR A 729 -15.71 18.25 -22.24
N LEU A 730 -15.93 16.99 -22.64
CA LEU A 730 -14.99 15.92 -22.33
C LEU A 730 -13.66 16.19 -23.02
N VAL A 731 -12.58 16.20 -22.25
CA VAL A 731 -11.22 16.38 -22.75
C VAL A 731 -10.53 15.04 -22.87
N ARG A 732 -10.58 14.22 -21.81
CA ARG A 732 -9.94 12.90 -21.78
C ARG A 732 -10.68 11.95 -20.85
N ASP A 733 -10.83 10.71 -21.30
CA ASP A 733 -11.18 9.59 -20.42
C ASP A 733 -9.88 8.94 -19.97
N ILE A 734 -9.63 8.93 -18.66
CA ILE A 734 -8.37 8.44 -18.08
C ILE A 734 -8.52 7.05 -17.46
N LEU A 735 -9.69 6.40 -17.61
CA LEU A 735 -9.95 5.09 -17.00
C LEU A 735 -8.88 4.06 -17.37
N GLU A 736 -8.49 3.99 -18.65
CA GLU A 736 -7.41 3.09 -19.09
C GLU A 736 -6.01 3.53 -18.64
N ASP A 737 -5.77 4.83 -18.46
CA ASP A 737 -4.49 5.36 -17.98
C ASP A 737 -4.19 4.89 -16.55
N VAL A 738 -5.22 4.85 -15.70
CA VAL A 738 -5.12 4.43 -14.29
C VAL A 738 -5.43 2.94 -14.05
N SER A 739 -5.49 2.12 -15.11
CA SER A 739 -5.78 0.69 -15.01
C SER A 739 -4.95 -0.16 -15.99
N SER A 740 -5.53 -0.54 -17.12
CA SER A 740 -4.96 -1.50 -18.07
C SER A 740 -3.60 -1.08 -18.67
N LYS A 741 -3.34 0.22 -18.87
CA LYS A 741 -2.04 0.69 -19.41
C LYS A 741 -0.86 0.46 -18.45
N ILE A 742 -1.14 0.34 -17.14
CA ILE A 742 -0.16 0.04 -16.10
C ILE A 742 -0.35 -1.37 -15.51
N GLY A 743 -1.25 -2.15 -16.11
CA GLY A 743 -1.58 -3.52 -15.69
C GLY A 743 -2.27 -3.62 -14.33
N ALA A 744 -2.88 -2.53 -13.83
CA ALA A 744 -3.54 -2.47 -12.52
C ALA A 744 -5.06 -2.70 -12.61
N LEU A 745 -5.68 -3.02 -11.47
CA LEU A 745 -7.09 -2.71 -11.24
C LEU A 745 -7.25 -1.19 -11.11
N THR A 746 -8.40 -0.66 -11.54
CA THR A 746 -8.66 0.78 -11.50
C THR A 746 -8.72 1.29 -10.05
N PHE A 747 -7.99 2.35 -9.73
CA PHE A 747 -8.06 2.97 -8.39
C PHE A 747 -9.39 3.71 -8.16
N GLU A 748 -9.89 3.69 -6.93
CA GLU A 748 -11.14 4.37 -6.55
C GLU A 748 -10.97 5.90 -6.55
N LYS A 749 -9.99 6.39 -5.80
CA LYS A 749 -9.68 7.83 -5.65
C LYS A 749 -8.59 8.30 -6.60
N VAL A 750 -8.98 8.77 -7.78
CA VAL A 750 -8.13 9.66 -8.59
C VAL A 750 -8.59 11.07 -8.28
N GLU A 751 -7.80 11.80 -7.49
CA GLU A 751 -8.26 13.06 -6.86
C GLU A 751 -7.41 14.24 -7.30
N GLY A 752 -6.08 14.20 -7.21
CA GLY A 752 -5.26 15.35 -7.60
C GLY A 752 -5.20 15.58 -9.12
N LEU A 753 -5.28 16.84 -9.55
CA LEU A 753 -5.17 17.26 -10.96
C LEU A 753 -4.39 18.57 -11.12
N THR A 754 -3.34 18.58 -11.95
CA THR A 754 -2.67 19.84 -12.29
C THR A 754 -2.07 19.84 -13.70
N ILE A 755 -1.82 21.02 -14.27
CA ILE A 755 -1.03 21.17 -15.49
C ILE A 755 0.35 21.73 -15.13
N SER A 756 1.42 21.03 -15.52
CA SER A 756 2.80 21.47 -15.37
C SER A 756 3.58 21.27 -16.65
N HIS A 757 4.25 22.34 -17.12
CA HIS A 757 4.93 22.41 -18.42
C HIS A 757 4.08 21.92 -19.61
N GLY A 758 2.78 22.19 -19.57
CA GLY A 758 1.82 21.78 -20.62
C GLY A 758 1.38 20.32 -20.54
N ASN A 759 1.87 19.54 -19.57
CA ASN A 759 1.42 18.18 -19.35
C ASN A 759 0.42 18.12 -18.20
N VAL A 760 -0.56 17.23 -18.32
CA VAL A 760 -1.49 16.86 -17.26
C VAL A 760 -0.79 15.92 -16.29
N TRP A 761 -0.90 16.23 -15.01
CA TRP A 761 -0.52 15.36 -13.92
C TRP A 761 -1.74 15.01 -13.09
N ILE A 762 -1.83 13.75 -12.67
CA ILE A 762 -2.83 13.27 -11.73
C ILE A 762 -2.18 12.57 -10.55
N SER A 763 -2.84 12.56 -9.41
CA SER A 763 -2.48 11.69 -8.28
C SER A 763 -3.65 10.86 -7.78
N THR A 764 -3.33 9.73 -7.16
CA THR A 764 -4.32 8.93 -6.40
C THR A 764 -4.11 9.13 -4.90
N ASP A 765 -5.24 9.22 -4.21
CA ASP A 765 -5.31 9.05 -2.77
C ASP A 765 -5.37 7.54 -2.47
N ASN A 766 -4.56 7.11 -1.51
CA ASN A 766 -4.44 5.71 -1.11
C ASN A 766 -4.95 5.46 0.32
N ASP A 767 -5.68 6.43 0.91
CA ASP A 767 -6.28 6.32 2.24
C ASP A 767 -5.26 5.97 3.34
N GLY A 768 -4.00 6.38 3.16
CA GLY A 768 -2.93 6.05 4.11
C GLY A 768 -2.62 4.55 4.21
N ALA A 769 -2.97 3.78 3.17
CA ALA A 769 -2.92 2.31 3.11
C ALA A 769 -3.95 1.60 4.02
N ASP A 770 -4.96 2.31 4.53
CA ASP A 770 -6.10 1.72 5.23
C ASP A 770 -7.20 1.34 4.23
N ASP A 771 -7.69 0.09 4.33
CA ASP A 771 -8.68 -0.50 3.41
C ASP A 771 -8.48 -0.17 1.92
N ASN A 772 -7.20 -0.08 1.50
CA ASN A 772 -6.78 0.30 0.16
C ASN A 772 -5.51 -0.47 -0.22
N SER A 773 -5.25 -0.66 -1.51
CA SER A 773 -4.00 -1.25 -2.05
C SER A 773 -2.71 -0.51 -1.63
N GLY A 774 -2.83 0.66 -1.02
CA GLY A 774 -1.70 1.53 -0.68
C GLY A 774 -1.04 2.18 -1.90
N GLU A 775 -1.45 1.86 -3.13
CA GLU A 775 -0.80 2.37 -4.34
C GLU A 775 -1.04 3.88 -4.54
N THR A 776 -0.01 4.68 -4.23
CA THR A 776 0.05 6.08 -4.66
C THR A 776 0.56 6.15 -6.11
N GLN A 777 -0.25 6.72 -7.00
CA GLN A 777 0.12 7.04 -8.36
C GLN A 777 0.36 8.53 -8.48
N LEU A 778 1.47 8.95 -9.09
CA LEU A 778 1.69 10.31 -9.59
C LEU A 778 2.08 10.21 -11.07
N GLN A 779 1.10 10.41 -11.96
CA GLN A 779 1.27 10.12 -13.38
C GLN A 779 1.29 11.39 -14.21
N ASN A 780 2.24 11.44 -15.15
CA ASN A 780 2.23 12.42 -16.23
C ASN A 780 1.51 11.81 -17.44
N LEU A 781 0.34 12.34 -17.77
CA LEU A 781 -0.50 11.84 -18.85
C LEU A 781 -0.14 12.44 -20.22
N GLY A 782 0.84 13.36 -20.28
CA GLY A 782 1.23 14.10 -21.47
C GLY A 782 0.39 15.34 -21.71
N ASP A 783 0.44 15.87 -22.94
CA ASP A 783 -0.34 17.04 -23.35
C ASP A 783 -1.84 16.72 -23.23
N LEU A 784 -2.59 17.66 -22.65
CA LEU A 784 -4.03 17.55 -22.44
C LEU A 784 -4.81 17.48 -23.76
N TRP A 785 -4.28 18.08 -24.83
CA TRP A 785 -5.01 18.35 -26.07
C TRP A 785 -4.54 17.52 -27.28
N GLU A 786 -3.61 16.58 -27.09
CA GLU A 786 -3.09 15.71 -28.16
C GLU A 786 -3.86 14.41 -28.38
#